data_AF-A0A844CP81-F1
#
_entry.id   AF-A0A844CP81-F1
#
_cell.length_a   1.000
_cell.length_b   1.000
_cell.length_c   1.000
_cell.angle_alpha   90.00
_cell.angle_beta   90.00
_cell.angle_gamma   90.00
#
_symmetry.space_group_name_H-M   'P 1'
#
loop_
_entity.id
_entity.type
_entity.pdbx_description
1 polymer ?
#
loop_
_entity_poly.entity_id
_entity_poly.type
_entity_poly.pdbx_seq_one_letter_code
_entity_poly.pdbx_strand_id
1 'polypeptide(L)'
;MKKCNKFTLLALAVAASFQVSHATDRDIPNALPSLPNASAHATQVVETGTFLTLPVPAGNARSVQKLSVSSGGLSTHLQQADHYRDAVVYTGQMPSLTKSSNDRDDLILVLRGDNRFLALYPNLHQLVYGDATGEQTRVTFSKPTFKETDYLMPTLKEMAQQQLTREGASTYQADRDAQGNIVIDILAGFSKAAAKTIVDHEAFAIAQVTTINQALKNSRVEKVRVRLVGTQIIDQDRAITTDTLSSLSTLFQSGIKQYSPDLIAGFFEGNGNDTAIGWGYVNGRYTVNALYASTSLRHEVGHNVGGGHCSPGNDDAYGWDNGKTKTIQCGNDIGYYSNPDLHDNYGLAIGKQGQANMARVWRANAEKISAYNPAVVPFEHEDAHLLKQQAVSLSSANGYLQRIELDVPKNTRRLVVSAVPGANHEESSKFSLYISEGNWPSQNDYDFASREHWNTFLGVATPAAGKWHLAVASKNTAIKDIVIRVQAFTTEGGDIPGDEWPTSLQNSGAENGNLSGWHLETGQFRVVTSQDGITPSGGKYFFTARSNDSAANQAERDQMSQTIALDSAIVSKGKTTAALRFMSNGWGDGDTGTVTLLARDAKGKLLKTSQTQTKGEYKRWLNNQLSLALPAEAALLELQVQATKKAGSTSDVHFDDFELTLGEQDVPVPPDNLPPVAKASASPAELTGAGTVILSGAGSYDPDKDALSYQWQQTAGPVVTLKNPGTLTASVSLPDVKNQTSYRFKLTVTDTHGAQSSQETSILQRVKPTGGAPEWSSTKTYAAACEKVSWQGKEWLNGWWIQGTAPGSDGLWGVWRPVGASNMHDKCK
;
A
#
# COMPACT_ATOMS: atom_id res chain seq x y z
N MET A 1 32.90 -64.26 -0.36
CA MET A 1 33.86 -64.92 -1.28
C MET A 1 33.28 -64.92 -2.70
N LYS A 2 34.02 -65.46 -3.69
CA LYS A 2 33.68 -65.73 -5.12
C LYS A 2 32.17 -65.96 -5.40
N LYS A 3 31.59 -65.31 -6.43
CA LYS A 3 31.29 -65.81 -7.81
C LYS A 3 30.46 -67.12 -7.81
N CYS A 4 29.40 -67.34 -8.60
CA CYS A 4 28.92 -66.77 -9.89
C CYS A 4 27.35 -66.67 -9.89
N ASN A 5 26.59 -66.30 -10.93
CA ASN A 5 26.86 -66.20 -12.38
C ASN A 5 26.02 -65.10 -13.06
N LYS A 6 26.31 -64.78 -14.33
CA LYS A 6 25.52 -63.83 -15.16
C LYS A 6 24.27 -64.48 -15.77
N PHE A 7 23.22 -63.69 -16.01
CA PHE A 7 22.68 -63.50 -17.36
C PHE A 7 21.95 -62.15 -17.46
N THR A 8 21.92 -61.56 -18.66
CA THR A 8 21.33 -60.24 -18.92
C THR A 8 20.27 -60.36 -20.02
N LEU A 9 19.10 -59.76 -19.83
CA LEU A 9 18.19 -59.43 -20.92
C LEU A 9 17.35 -58.20 -20.56
N LEU A 10 16.97 -57.44 -21.57
CA LEU A 10 16.44 -56.08 -21.45
C LEU A 10 15.10 -56.00 -22.21
N ALA A 11 13.99 -55.73 -21.53
CA ALA A 11 12.71 -55.45 -22.17
C ALA A 11 11.78 -54.58 -21.30
N LEU A 12 11.02 -53.76 -22.00
CA LEU A 12 10.14 -52.66 -21.59
C LEU A 12 8.98 -52.98 -20.61
N ALA A 13 8.65 -51.92 -19.84
CA ALA A 13 7.29 -51.33 -19.69
C ALA A 13 6.25 -51.84 -18.67
N VAL A 14 5.93 -50.89 -17.76
CA VAL A 14 4.58 -50.34 -17.47
C VAL A 14 3.65 -51.04 -16.46
N ALA A 15 3.31 -50.22 -15.45
CA ALA A 15 2.09 -50.15 -14.63
C ALA A 15 1.79 -51.14 -13.49
N ALA A 16 1.33 -50.50 -12.41
CA ALA A 16 0.31 -50.94 -11.45
C ALA A 16 0.59 -52.12 -10.49
N SER A 17 0.74 -51.75 -9.21
CA SER A 17 0.16 -52.39 -8.01
C SER A 17 0.20 -53.92 -7.86
N PHE A 18 0.75 -54.39 -6.73
CA PHE A 18 -0.09 -54.75 -5.58
C PHE A 18 0.75 -54.85 -4.28
N GLN A 19 0.14 -55.33 -3.19
CA GLN A 19 0.72 -55.54 -1.85
C GLN A 19 1.86 -56.61 -1.89
N VAL A 20 2.70 -56.79 -0.86
CA VAL A 20 2.41 -57.52 0.39
C VAL A 20 3.43 -57.18 1.50
N SER A 21 3.07 -57.47 2.75
CA SER A 21 3.69 -57.07 4.01
C SER A 21 4.67 -58.08 4.64
N HIS A 22 5.34 -57.64 5.74
CA HIS A 22 5.96 -58.43 6.83
C HIS A 22 7.29 -59.17 6.52
N ALA A 23 8.21 -59.41 7.48
CA ALA A 23 8.43 -58.98 8.89
C ALA A 23 9.99 -58.96 9.12
N THR A 24 10.64 -58.75 10.28
CA THR A 24 10.40 -58.93 11.74
C THR A 24 11.21 -57.86 12.54
N ASP A 25 11.31 -57.77 13.87
CA ASP A 25 10.85 -58.59 15.01
C ASP A 25 10.73 -57.71 16.31
N ARG A 26 9.83 -58.07 17.23
CA ARG A 26 9.77 -57.80 18.72
C ARG A 26 10.21 -56.45 19.30
N ASP A 27 9.51 -55.81 20.24
CA ASP A 27 8.20 -55.95 20.93
C ASP A 27 7.86 -54.50 21.45
N ILE A 28 6.96 -54.11 22.38
CA ILE A 28 6.06 -54.69 23.42
C ILE A 28 4.96 -53.61 23.73
N PRO A 29 3.95 -53.90 24.58
CA PRO A 29 2.78 -54.77 24.41
C PRO A 29 1.55 -54.06 23.78
N ASN A 30 0.53 -54.83 23.40
CA ASN A 30 -0.71 -54.33 22.76
C ASN A 30 -1.69 -53.62 23.70
N ALA A 31 -2.32 -52.54 23.23
CA ALA A 31 -3.74 -52.20 23.50
C ALA A 31 -4.31 -51.13 22.54
N LEU A 32 -4.27 -51.35 21.21
CA LEU A 32 -4.98 -50.51 20.24
C LEU A 32 -6.35 -51.11 19.89
N PRO A 33 -7.49 -50.52 20.33
CA PRO A 33 -8.79 -50.76 19.73
C PRO A 33 -8.92 -49.87 18.48
N SER A 34 -8.72 -50.45 17.29
CA SER A 34 -9.00 -49.76 16.04
C SER A 34 -10.50 -49.54 15.84
N LEU A 35 -10.94 -48.29 15.94
CA LEU A 35 -12.30 -47.86 15.58
C LEU A 35 -12.25 -46.60 14.70
N PRO A 36 -13.09 -46.50 13.66
CA PRO A 36 -13.09 -45.35 12.77
C PRO A 36 -13.82 -44.18 13.42
N ASN A 37 -13.09 -43.13 13.83
CA ASN A 37 -13.73 -41.83 14.03
C ASN A 37 -14.17 -41.30 12.66
N ALA A 38 -15.47 -41.09 12.50
CA ALA A 38 -16.10 -40.80 11.22
C ALA A 38 -15.67 -39.44 10.65
N SER A 39 -15.81 -39.29 9.34
CA SER A 39 -15.50 -38.09 8.56
C SER A 39 -16.31 -36.86 9.03
N ALA A 40 -15.75 -36.12 9.98
CA ALA A 40 -16.28 -34.84 10.46
C ALA A 40 -15.85 -33.68 9.54
N HIS A 41 -16.22 -33.75 8.25
CA HIS A 41 -16.05 -32.61 7.35
C HIS A 41 -16.83 -31.41 7.89
N ALA A 42 -16.14 -30.30 8.15
CA ALA A 42 -16.78 -29.05 8.56
C ALA A 42 -17.74 -28.58 7.46
N THR A 43 -19.03 -28.46 7.79
CA THR A 43 -20.03 -27.94 6.86
C THR A 43 -20.08 -26.42 6.97
N GLN A 44 -20.04 -25.75 5.81
CA GLN A 44 -20.19 -24.31 5.71
C GLN A 44 -21.56 -24.01 5.10
N VAL A 45 -22.35 -23.18 5.78
CA VAL A 45 -23.60 -22.63 5.21
C VAL A 45 -23.26 -21.26 4.64
N VAL A 46 -23.39 -21.13 3.33
CA VAL A 46 -23.08 -19.90 2.56
C VAL A 46 -24.39 -19.30 2.04
N GLU A 47 -24.63 -18.03 2.35
CA GLU A 47 -25.87 -17.32 2.03
C GLU A 47 -25.53 -15.93 1.49
N THR A 48 -26.08 -15.56 0.33
CA THR A 48 -25.99 -14.17 -0.18
C THR A 48 -27.21 -13.34 0.21
N GLY A 49 -27.03 -12.03 0.38
CA GLY A 49 -28.10 -11.12 0.76
C GLY A 49 -27.61 -9.79 1.34
N THR A 50 -28.37 -9.24 2.29
CA THR A 50 -27.98 -8.04 3.05
C THR A 50 -28.07 -8.36 4.54
N PHE A 51 -26.93 -8.51 5.19
CA PHE A 51 -26.81 -8.89 6.61
C PHE A 51 -26.41 -7.71 7.49
N LEU A 52 -25.67 -6.74 6.93
CA LEU A 52 -25.24 -5.52 7.58
C LEU A 52 -25.56 -4.29 6.72
N THR A 53 -25.91 -3.18 7.37
CA THR A 53 -25.99 -1.86 6.73
C THR A 53 -24.94 -0.93 7.32
N LEU A 54 -24.13 -0.34 6.44
CA LEU A 54 -23.08 0.62 6.78
C LEU A 54 -23.49 2.02 6.26
N PRO A 55 -23.57 3.07 7.10
CA PRO A 55 -24.11 4.38 6.73
C PRO A 55 -23.06 5.33 6.12
N VAL A 56 -21.83 4.89 5.91
CA VAL A 56 -20.72 5.72 5.40
C VAL A 56 -19.94 4.93 4.34
N PRO A 57 -19.73 5.48 3.11
CA PRO A 57 -18.80 4.90 2.13
C PRO A 57 -17.37 4.86 2.68
N ALA A 58 -16.64 3.77 2.42
CA ALA A 58 -15.43 3.46 3.16
C ALA A 58 -14.25 4.42 2.92
N GLY A 59 -14.24 5.16 1.80
CA GLY A 59 -13.29 6.26 1.57
C GLY A 59 -13.34 7.35 2.66
N ASN A 60 -14.47 7.53 3.34
CA ASN A 60 -14.61 8.44 4.48
C ASN A 60 -14.38 7.75 5.84
N ALA A 61 -14.24 6.42 5.91
CA ALA A 61 -14.21 5.67 7.17
C ALA A 61 -12.93 5.86 7.99
N ARG A 62 -11.92 6.60 7.50
CA ARG A 62 -10.71 6.93 8.29
C ARG A 62 -10.93 8.02 9.33
N SER A 63 -11.81 8.99 9.06
CA SER A 63 -12.11 10.10 9.98
C SER A 63 -13.26 9.80 10.96
N VAL A 64 -13.84 8.60 10.90
CA VAL A 64 -15.03 8.20 11.66
C VAL A 64 -14.62 7.39 12.91
N GLN A 65 -14.53 8.05 14.06
CA GLN A 65 -14.19 7.37 15.33
C GLN A 65 -15.27 6.40 15.83
N LYS A 66 -16.52 6.57 15.39
CA LYS A 66 -17.68 5.74 15.76
C LYS A 66 -18.56 5.48 14.54
N LEU A 67 -18.73 4.22 14.20
CA LEU A 67 -19.56 3.80 13.08
C LEU A 67 -20.85 3.19 13.60
N SER A 68 -22.00 3.77 13.26
CA SER A 68 -23.28 3.10 13.44
C SER A 68 -23.36 1.93 12.47
N VAL A 69 -23.70 0.74 12.94
CA VAL A 69 -23.94 -0.45 12.10
C VAL A 69 -25.33 -0.98 12.44
N SER A 70 -26.05 -1.55 11.48
CA SER A 70 -27.34 -2.19 11.75
C SER A 70 -27.50 -3.55 11.08
N SER A 71 -28.31 -4.41 11.73
CA SER A 71 -28.76 -5.71 11.22
C SER A 71 -30.15 -5.99 11.78
N GLY A 72 -31.05 -6.60 10.99
CA GLY A 72 -32.41 -6.90 11.41
C GLY A 72 -33.26 -5.69 11.86
N GLY A 73 -32.86 -4.46 11.48
CA GLY A 73 -33.49 -3.21 11.93
C GLY A 73 -32.98 -2.66 13.28
N LEU A 74 -32.15 -3.40 14.01
CA LEU A 74 -31.46 -2.92 15.22
C LEU A 74 -30.12 -2.28 14.85
N SER A 75 -29.71 -1.23 15.58
CA SER A 75 -28.43 -0.55 15.36
C SER A 75 -27.58 -0.48 16.63
N THR A 76 -26.26 -0.59 16.46
CA THR A 76 -25.23 -0.38 17.49
C THR A 76 -24.20 0.65 16.99
N HIS A 77 -23.38 1.18 17.89
CA HIS A 77 -22.19 1.93 17.51
C HIS A 77 -20.94 1.10 17.79
N LEU A 78 -20.18 0.79 16.73
CA LEU A 78 -18.81 0.27 16.85
C LEU A 78 -17.84 1.43 17.08
N GLN A 79 -16.76 1.17 17.80
CA GLN A 79 -15.66 2.11 18.02
C GLN A 79 -14.51 1.77 17.09
N GLN A 80 -13.86 2.78 16.51
CA GLN A 80 -12.63 2.61 15.76
C GLN A 80 -11.55 2.07 16.71
N ALA A 81 -10.90 0.97 16.31
CA ALA A 81 -9.94 0.23 17.13
C ALA A 81 -8.50 0.43 16.64
N ASP A 82 -8.26 0.17 15.36
CA ASP A 82 -6.94 0.20 14.72
C ASP A 82 -7.02 0.77 13.29
N HIS A 83 -5.90 1.31 12.81
CA HIS A 83 -5.72 1.78 11.43
C HIS A 83 -4.64 0.97 10.72
N TYR A 84 -4.85 0.66 9.43
CA TYR A 84 -3.89 0.01 8.55
C TYR A 84 -3.64 0.86 7.29
N ARG A 85 -2.65 0.49 6.47
CA ARG A 85 -2.25 1.29 5.28
C ARG A 85 -3.43 1.56 4.35
N ASP A 86 -4.27 0.56 4.12
CA ASP A 86 -5.44 0.60 3.22
C ASP A 86 -6.78 0.39 3.96
N ALA A 87 -6.79 -0.26 5.13
CA ALA A 87 -7.98 -0.64 5.91
C ALA A 87 -8.18 0.10 7.25
N VAL A 88 -9.38 0.01 7.82
CA VAL A 88 -9.74 0.53 9.16
C VAL A 88 -10.49 -0.55 9.93
N VAL A 89 -10.13 -0.77 11.20
CA VAL A 89 -10.79 -1.76 12.07
C VAL A 89 -11.70 -1.09 13.07
N TYR A 90 -12.90 -1.64 13.23
CA TYR A 90 -13.88 -1.27 14.24
C TYR A 90 -14.21 -2.48 15.11
N THR A 91 -14.35 -2.27 16.42
CA THR A 91 -14.84 -3.29 17.35
C THR A 91 -16.04 -2.80 18.16
N GLY A 92 -16.87 -3.73 18.62
CA GLY A 92 -18.03 -3.42 19.43
C GLY A 92 -18.93 -4.64 19.60
N GLN A 93 -20.19 -4.40 19.96
CA GLN A 93 -21.16 -5.45 20.23
C GLN A 93 -22.48 -5.21 19.49
N MET A 94 -22.96 -6.24 18.81
CA MET A 94 -24.25 -6.30 18.13
C MET A 94 -25.27 -7.07 19.00
N PRO A 95 -26.59 -6.84 18.85
CA PRO A 95 -27.61 -7.78 19.31
C PRO A 95 -27.38 -9.17 18.69
N SER A 96 -27.59 -10.23 19.46
CA SER A 96 -27.32 -11.60 18.99
C SER A 96 -28.20 -11.99 17.80
N LEU A 97 -27.58 -12.57 16.76
CA LEU A 97 -28.29 -13.08 15.58
C LEU A 97 -28.98 -14.44 15.82
N THR A 98 -28.78 -15.08 16.96
CA THR A 98 -29.25 -16.46 17.24
C THR A 98 -29.90 -16.67 18.62
N LYS A 99 -29.82 -15.68 19.53
CA LYS A 99 -30.38 -15.76 20.89
C LYS A 99 -31.44 -14.69 21.14
N SER A 100 -31.85 -14.50 22.39
CA SER A 100 -32.89 -13.56 22.77
C SER A 100 -32.46 -12.12 22.46
N SER A 101 -33.42 -11.21 22.22
CA SER A 101 -33.18 -9.83 21.78
C SER A 101 -32.33 -8.95 22.72
N ASN A 102 -32.01 -9.46 23.91
CA ASN A 102 -31.22 -8.77 24.93
C ASN A 102 -29.76 -9.26 24.97
N ASP A 103 -29.46 -10.43 24.42
CA ASP A 103 -28.11 -10.97 24.31
C ASP A 103 -27.30 -10.17 23.27
N ARG A 104 -25.99 -10.06 23.49
CA ARG A 104 -25.06 -9.38 22.59
C ARG A 104 -23.86 -10.24 22.24
N ASP A 105 -23.47 -10.19 20.99
CA ASP A 105 -22.27 -10.84 20.46
C ASP A 105 -21.23 -9.78 20.04
N ASP A 106 -19.95 -10.10 20.24
CA ASP A 106 -18.85 -9.26 19.81
C ASP A 106 -18.77 -9.24 18.26
N LEU A 107 -18.45 -8.08 17.70
CA LEU A 107 -18.23 -7.88 16.27
C LEU A 107 -16.88 -7.18 16.05
N ILE A 108 -16.09 -7.72 15.12
CA ILE A 108 -14.91 -7.09 14.54
C ILE A 108 -15.22 -6.81 13.08
N LEU A 109 -15.15 -5.55 12.66
CA LEU A 109 -15.44 -5.10 11.31
C LEU A 109 -14.21 -4.43 10.71
N VAL A 110 -13.67 -5.00 9.64
CA VAL A 110 -12.57 -4.46 8.84
C VAL A 110 -13.15 -3.83 7.58
N LEU A 111 -12.94 -2.53 7.38
CA LEU A 111 -13.36 -1.79 6.18
C LEU A 111 -12.14 -1.50 5.29
N ARG A 112 -12.22 -1.84 4.01
CA ARG A 112 -11.22 -1.48 2.97
C ARG A 112 -11.60 -0.17 2.30
N GLY A 113 -10.61 0.58 1.79
CA GLY A 113 -10.84 1.88 1.13
C GLY A 113 -11.72 1.84 -0.14
N ASP A 114 -11.98 0.66 -0.70
CA ASP A 114 -12.76 0.41 -1.94
C ASP A 114 -14.22 -0.02 -1.67
N ASN A 115 -14.71 0.16 -0.43
CA ASN A 115 -16.00 -0.28 0.10
C ASN A 115 -16.13 -1.79 0.42
N ARG A 116 -15.13 -2.63 0.13
CA ARG A 116 -15.16 -4.01 0.62
C ARG A 116 -15.09 -4.05 2.15
N PHE A 117 -15.70 -5.05 2.77
CA PHE A 117 -15.59 -5.27 4.22
C PHE A 117 -15.55 -6.74 4.61
N LEU A 118 -15.01 -7.00 5.79
CA LEU A 118 -15.09 -8.27 6.49
C LEU A 118 -15.59 -8.05 7.92
N ALA A 119 -16.69 -8.70 8.28
CA ALA A 119 -17.32 -8.69 9.58
C ALA A 119 -17.21 -10.09 10.21
N LEU A 120 -16.40 -10.21 11.26
CA LEU A 120 -16.19 -11.43 12.02
C LEU A 120 -17.02 -11.38 13.31
N TYR A 121 -17.84 -12.40 13.54
CA TYR A 121 -18.58 -12.63 14.79
C TYR A 121 -17.93 -13.79 15.55
N PRO A 122 -16.99 -13.51 16.48
CA PRO A 122 -16.11 -14.55 17.04
C PRO A 122 -16.89 -15.66 17.74
N ASN A 123 -17.90 -15.31 18.53
CA ASN A 123 -18.63 -16.22 19.41
C ASN A 123 -19.79 -16.96 18.70
N LEU A 124 -20.18 -16.51 17.50
CA LEU A 124 -21.21 -17.15 16.66
C LEU A 124 -20.63 -18.11 15.62
N HIS A 125 -19.31 -18.18 15.48
CA HIS A 125 -18.62 -18.89 14.37
C HIS A 125 -19.14 -18.45 12.99
N GLN A 126 -19.31 -17.12 12.82
CA GLN A 126 -19.85 -16.50 11.61
C GLN A 126 -18.92 -15.42 11.03
N LEU A 127 -18.92 -15.37 9.71
CA LEU A 127 -18.26 -14.40 8.85
C LEU A 127 -19.34 -13.76 7.97
N VAL A 128 -19.30 -12.46 7.77
CA VAL A 128 -19.98 -11.77 6.66
C VAL A 128 -18.94 -10.95 5.92
N TYR A 129 -18.75 -11.18 4.62
CA TYR A 129 -17.98 -10.28 3.77
C TYR A 129 -18.90 -9.51 2.83
N GLY A 130 -18.54 -8.29 2.50
CA GLY A 130 -19.18 -7.46 1.49
C GLY A 130 -18.19 -7.08 0.40
N ASP A 131 -18.62 -7.17 -0.86
CA ASP A 131 -17.80 -6.81 -2.01
C ASP A 131 -17.88 -5.30 -2.34
N ALA A 132 -17.18 -4.86 -3.40
CA ALA A 132 -17.17 -3.46 -3.81
C ALA A 132 -18.47 -3.01 -4.50
N THR A 133 -19.37 -3.94 -4.88
CA THR A 133 -20.70 -3.63 -5.43
C THR A 133 -21.76 -3.48 -4.34
N GLY A 134 -21.50 -4.04 -3.15
CA GLY A 134 -22.41 -4.06 -2.01
C GLY A 134 -23.16 -5.38 -1.84
N GLU A 135 -22.88 -6.41 -2.66
CA GLU A 135 -23.34 -7.77 -2.39
C GLU A 135 -22.61 -8.32 -1.15
N GLN A 136 -23.35 -9.01 -0.29
CA GLN A 136 -22.82 -9.58 0.95
C GLN A 136 -23.05 -11.07 1.00
N THR A 137 -22.05 -11.80 1.48
CA THR A 137 -22.11 -13.23 1.72
C THR A 137 -21.88 -13.49 3.20
N ARG A 138 -22.82 -14.17 3.85
CA ARG A 138 -22.63 -14.78 5.16
C ARG A 138 -22.09 -16.20 4.98
N VAL A 139 -21.07 -16.53 5.76
CA VAL A 139 -20.57 -17.90 5.96
C VAL A 139 -20.76 -18.25 7.44
N THR A 140 -21.55 -19.29 7.70
CA THR A 140 -21.68 -19.90 9.03
C THR A 140 -20.92 -21.22 9.05
N PHE A 141 -19.97 -21.35 9.97
CA PHE A 141 -19.16 -22.56 10.10
C PHE A 141 -19.78 -23.51 11.15
N SER A 142 -19.95 -24.79 10.81
CA SER A 142 -20.19 -25.81 11.83
C SER A 142 -18.98 -25.90 12.78
N LYS A 143 -19.17 -25.98 14.10
CA LYS A 143 -18.09 -26.26 15.07
C LYS A 143 -17.86 -27.78 15.15
N PRO A 144 -16.83 -28.36 14.50
CA PRO A 144 -16.55 -29.79 14.65
C PRO A 144 -16.03 -30.10 16.07
N THR A 145 -16.41 -31.27 16.59
CA THR A 145 -15.92 -31.77 17.89
C THR A 145 -14.77 -32.75 17.69
N PHE A 146 -13.54 -32.24 17.75
CA PHE A 146 -12.35 -33.06 17.96
C PHE A 146 -12.25 -33.48 19.44
N LYS A 147 -11.44 -34.51 19.73
CA LYS A 147 -11.37 -35.17 21.06
C LYS A 147 -9.96 -35.19 21.68
N GLU A 148 -8.98 -34.55 21.04
CA GLU A 148 -7.57 -34.69 21.36
C GLU A 148 -6.95 -33.34 21.78
N THR A 149 -5.78 -33.38 22.41
CA THR A 149 -4.91 -32.20 22.57
C THR A 149 -4.39 -31.75 21.22
N ASP A 150 -4.39 -30.44 21.00
CA ASP A 150 -4.01 -29.71 19.79
C ASP A 150 -2.67 -28.95 19.96
N TYR A 151 -1.91 -29.22 21.02
CA TYR A 151 -0.62 -28.58 21.25
C TYR A 151 0.54 -29.57 21.33
N LEU A 152 1.72 -29.11 20.87
CA LEU A 152 2.98 -29.83 20.98
C LEU A 152 4.00 -29.04 21.80
N MET A 153 4.88 -29.75 22.52
CA MET A 153 6.12 -29.15 22.98
C MET A 153 7.10 -29.06 21.79
N PRO A 154 7.69 -27.89 21.49
CA PRO A 154 8.60 -27.73 20.37
C PRO A 154 9.89 -28.52 20.62
N THR A 155 10.46 -29.08 19.54
CA THR A 155 11.86 -29.52 19.59
C THR A 155 12.77 -28.31 19.76
N LEU A 156 13.94 -28.48 20.41
CA LEU A 156 14.88 -27.41 20.79
C LEU A 156 15.55 -26.65 19.62
N LYS A 157 15.02 -26.75 18.39
CA LYS A 157 15.59 -26.15 17.17
C LYS A 157 15.44 -24.63 17.08
N GLU A 158 14.35 -24.05 17.58
CA GLU A 158 14.08 -22.61 17.47
C GLU A 158 13.77 -21.99 18.84
N MET A 159 14.74 -21.23 19.35
CA MET A 159 14.60 -20.41 20.55
C MET A 159 14.48 -18.94 20.17
N ALA A 160 13.74 -18.17 20.95
CA ALA A 160 13.78 -16.71 20.86
C ALA A 160 15.22 -16.20 21.06
N GLN A 161 15.60 -15.21 20.26
CA GLN A 161 16.93 -14.62 20.29
C GLN A 161 17.16 -13.89 21.61
N GLN A 162 18.40 -13.90 22.07
CA GLN A 162 18.81 -13.08 23.20
C GLN A 162 20.07 -12.31 22.84
N GLN A 163 20.05 -11.05 23.22
CA GLN A 163 21.16 -10.12 23.11
C GLN A 163 22.10 -10.36 24.29
N LEU A 164 23.39 -10.55 23.99
CA LEU A 164 24.44 -10.60 24.99
C LEU A 164 25.01 -9.20 25.14
N THR A 165 25.00 -8.66 26.35
CA THR A 165 25.66 -7.39 26.70
C THR A 165 27.11 -7.64 27.14
N ARG A 166 27.94 -6.60 27.13
CA ARG A 166 29.33 -6.64 27.63
C ARG A 166 29.47 -7.16 29.07
N GLU A 167 28.44 -7.00 29.90
CA GLU A 167 28.39 -7.50 31.28
C GLU A 167 28.07 -9.01 31.38
N GLY A 168 27.85 -9.69 30.25
CA GLY A 168 27.45 -11.10 30.20
C GLY A 168 25.97 -11.34 30.49
N ALA A 169 25.19 -10.28 30.78
CA ALA A 169 23.74 -10.39 30.92
C ALA A 169 23.11 -10.69 29.55
N SER A 170 22.26 -11.72 29.51
CA SER A 170 21.55 -12.19 28.32
C SER A 170 20.07 -11.84 28.42
N THR A 171 19.61 -10.92 27.57
CA THR A 171 18.27 -10.32 27.62
C THR A 171 17.48 -10.60 26.35
N TYR A 172 16.16 -10.61 26.43
CA TYR A 172 15.30 -10.59 25.24
C TYR A 172 15.22 -9.17 24.71
N GLN A 173 15.56 -8.97 23.43
CA GLN A 173 15.43 -7.68 22.77
C GLN A 173 14.00 -7.47 22.29
N ALA A 174 13.08 -7.23 23.24
CA ALA A 174 11.67 -7.03 22.94
C ALA A 174 11.43 -5.79 22.06
N ASP A 175 10.82 -5.98 20.90
CA ASP A 175 10.36 -4.89 20.03
C ASP A 175 9.21 -4.09 20.68
N ARG A 176 9.25 -2.75 20.54
CA ARG A 176 8.33 -1.84 21.22
C ARG A 176 7.93 -0.63 20.39
N ASP A 177 6.67 -0.24 20.50
CA ASP A 177 6.14 0.98 19.89
C ASP A 177 6.42 2.26 20.70
N ALA A 178 5.98 3.41 20.17
CA ALA A 178 6.18 4.73 20.78
C ALA A 178 5.58 4.89 22.18
N GLN A 179 4.61 4.05 22.54
CA GLN A 179 3.96 4.01 23.85
C GLN A 179 4.64 3.02 24.81
N GLY A 180 5.67 2.30 24.33
CA GLY A 180 6.41 1.30 25.09
C GLY A 180 5.69 -0.04 25.23
N ASN A 181 4.61 -0.28 24.46
CA ASN A 181 3.99 -1.60 24.42
C ASN A 181 4.95 -2.57 23.73
N ILE A 182 5.03 -3.78 24.24
CA ILE A 182 5.67 -4.90 23.54
C ILE A 182 4.84 -5.22 22.30
N VAL A 183 5.48 -5.24 21.14
CA VAL A 183 4.85 -5.62 19.87
C VAL A 183 5.36 -7.00 19.47
N ILE A 184 4.44 -7.92 19.21
CA ILE A 184 4.72 -9.26 18.71
C ILE A 184 4.29 -9.30 17.24
N ASP A 185 5.24 -9.42 16.32
CA ASP A 185 4.93 -9.37 14.89
C ASP A 185 4.45 -10.74 14.38
N ILE A 186 3.37 -10.78 13.60
CA ILE A 186 2.79 -12.02 13.07
C ILE A 186 2.64 -12.01 11.54
N LEU A 187 3.02 -13.12 10.93
CA LEU A 187 2.79 -13.44 9.51
C LEU A 187 1.60 -14.40 9.39
N ALA A 188 0.59 -14.03 8.62
CA ALA A 188 -0.54 -14.90 8.30
C ALA A 188 -0.38 -15.55 6.92
N GLY A 189 -0.07 -16.85 6.92
CA GLY A 189 0.06 -17.67 5.72
C GLY A 189 -1.26 -18.37 5.37
N PHE A 190 -1.58 -18.48 4.08
CA PHE A 190 -2.84 -19.06 3.58
C PHE A 190 -2.57 -20.04 2.43
N SER A 191 -3.47 -20.99 2.19
CA SER A 191 -3.56 -21.63 0.86
C SER A 191 -4.36 -20.78 -0.13
N LYS A 192 -4.19 -21.02 -1.44
CA LYS A 192 -5.05 -20.45 -2.49
C LYS A 192 -6.52 -20.84 -2.32
N ALA A 193 -6.81 -22.00 -1.75
CA ALA A 193 -8.18 -22.43 -1.45
C ALA A 193 -8.77 -21.56 -0.32
N ALA A 194 -8.07 -21.48 0.81
CA ALA A 194 -8.51 -20.71 1.97
C ALA A 194 -8.68 -19.21 1.64
N ALA A 195 -7.72 -18.62 0.94
CA ALA A 195 -7.77 -17.22 0.51
C ALA A 195 -8.95 -16.94 -0.45
N LYS A 196 -9.30 -17.90 -1.31
CA LYS A 196 -10.47 -17.78 -2.20
C LYS A 196 -11.79 -17.80 -1.42
N THR A 197 -11.91 -18.65 -0.41
CA THR A 197 -13.18 -18.87 0.33
C THR A 197 -13.55 -17.70 1.26
N ILE A 198 -12.56 -16.97 1.79
CA ILE A 198 -12.79 -15.71 2.54
C ILE A 198 -12.80 -14.45 1.67
N VAL A 199 -12.42 -14.56 0.39
CA VAL A 199 -12.27 -13.47 -0.61
C VAL A 199 -11.21 -12.41 -0.28
N ASP A 200 -11.10 -11.98 0.97
CA ASP A 200 -10.09 -11.05 1.47
C ASP A 200 -9.35 -11.66 2.68
N HIS A 201 -8.25 -12.37 2.39
CA HIS A 201 -7.46 -13.10 3.37
C HIS A 201 -6.68 -12.19 4.33
N GLU A 202 -6.29 -11.01 3.87
CA GLU A 202 -5.68 -9.96 4.68
C GLU A 202 -6.69 -9.35 5.66
N ALA A 203 -7.91 -9.02 5.24
CA ALA A 203 -8.95 -8.52 6.13
C ALA A 203 -9.33 -9.58 7.17
N PHE A 204 -9.34 -10.86 6.79
CA PHE A 204 -9.49 -11.98 7.73
C PHE A 204 -8.31 -12.06 8.71
N ALA A 205 -7.06 -11.96 8.25
CA ALA A 205 -5.87 -11.96 9.10
C ALA A 205 -5.88 -10.79 10.11
N ILE A 206 -6.23 -9.59 9.66
CA ILE A 206 -6.44 -8.41 10.51
C ILE A 206 -7.49 -8.73 11.57
N ALA A 207 -8.67 -9.22 11.18
CA ALA A 207 -9.73 -9.55 12.13
C ALA A 207 -9.31 -10.62 13.16
N GLN A 208 -8.58 -11.67 12.74
CA GLN A 208 -8.03 -12.68 13.64
C GLN A 208 -7.05 -12.06 14.66
N VAL A 209 -6.12 -11.21 14.23
CA VAL A 209 -5.19 -10.50 15.13
C VAL A 209 -5.93 -9.56 16.09
N THR A 210 -6.98 -8.87 15.62
CA THR A 210 -7.86 -8.09 16.50
C THR A 210 -8.57 -8.95 17.54
N THR A 211 -8.91 -10.23 17.28
CA THR A 211 -9.43 -11.12 18.34
C THR A 211 -8.43 -11.35 19.46
N ILE A 212 -7.12 -11.40 19.16
CA ILE A 212 -6.05 -11.52 20.16
C ILE A 212 -5.94 -10.22 20.95
N ASN A 213 -5.78 -9.07 20.27
CA ASN A 213 -5.58 -7.78 20.93
C ASN A 213 -6.78 -7.39 21.81
N GLN A 214 -8.01 -7.66 21.35
CA GLN A 214 -9.20 -7.48 22.17
C GLN A 214 -9.23 -8.44 23.37
N ALA A 215 -8.80 -9.70 23.21
CA ALA A 215 -8.68 -10.64 24.32
C ALA A 215 -7.61 -10.25 25.34
N LEU A 216 -6.45 -9.73 24.92
CA LEU A 216 -5.42 -9.20 25.82
C LEU A 216 -5.97 -8.06 26.67
N LYS A 217 -6.60 -7.07 26.02
CA LYS A 217 -7.26 -5.92 26.64
C LYS A 217 -8.35 -6.34 27.63
N ASN A 218 -9.25 -7.25 27.20
CA ASN A 218 -10.29 -7.84 28.04
C ASN A 218 -9.71 -8.51 29.30
N SER A 219 -8.58 -9.20 29.17
CA SER A 219 -7.96 -10.01 30.23
C SER A 219 -7.05 -9.21 31.19
N ARG A 220 -6.98 -7.87 31.06
CA ARG A 220 -5.98 -7.02 31.74
C ARG A 220 -4.54 -7.49 31.49
N VAL A 221 -4.22 -7.74 30.22
CA VAL A 221 -2.84 -7.77 29.70
C VAL A 221 -2.59 -6.42 29.03
N GLU A 222 -1.98 -5.51 29.78
CA GLU A 222 -1.58 -4.19 29.29
C GLU A 222 -0.17 -4.22 28.72
N LYS A 223 0.16 -3.25 27.86
CA LYS A 223 1.49 -3.08 27.23
C LYS A 223 1.98 -4.28 26.40
N VAL A 224 1.06 -5.05 25.82
CA VAL A 224 1.36 -6.10 24.83
C VAL A 224 0.34 -6.00 23.69
N ARG A 225 0.79 -6.00 22.44
CA ARG A 225 -0.05 -6.16 21.24
C ARG A 225 0.57 -7.11 20.23
N VAL A 226 -0.25 -7.80 19.47
CA VAL A 226 0.15 -8.54 18.28
C VAL A 226 -0.09 -7.66 17.05
N ARG A 227 0.86 -7.61 16.11
CA ARG A 227 0.81 -6.78 14.90
C ARG A 227 0.97 -7.64 13.65
N LEU A 228 -0.03 -7.62 12.76
CA LEU A 228 0.10 -8.25 11.45
C LEU A 228 1.12 -7.49 10.60
N VAL A 229 2.23 -8.14 10.22
CA VAL A 229 3.28 -7.55 9.39
C VAL A 229 3.17 -7.90 7.90
N GLY A 230 2.42 -8.94 7.56
CA GLY A 230 2.17 -9.33 6.18
C GLY A 230 1.39 -10.63 6.04
N THR A 231 1.13 -11.02 4.80
CA THR A 231 0.56 -12.32 4.45
C THR A 231 1.43 -13.06 3.43
N GLN A 232 1.24 -14.38 3.29
CA GLN A 232 1.79 -15.16 2.18
C GLN A 232 0.78 -16.22 1.73
N ILE A 233 0.55 -16.36 0.43
CA ILE A 233 -0.27 -17.44 -0.13
C ILE A 233 0.63 -18.58 -0.65
N ILE A 234 0.22 -19.84 -0.45
CA ILE A 234 0.80 -21.03 -1.08
C ILE A 234 -0.24 -21.77 -1.95
N ASP A 235 0.21 -22.50 -2.96
CA ASP A 235 -0.69 -23.12 -3.95
C ASP A 235 -1.58 -24.24 -3.38
N GLN A 236 -1.02 -25.06 -2.50
CA GLN A 236 -1.62 -26.33 -2.09
C GLN A 236 -2.14 -26.24 -0.65
N ASP A 237 -3.43 -26.55 -0.46
CA ASP A 237 -4.05 -26.65 0.87
C ASP A 237 -3.45 -27.79 1.72
N ARG A 238 -3.78 -27.83 3.02
CA ARG A 238 -3.13 -28.70 4.02
C ARG A 238 -4.16 -29.20 5.02
N ALA A 239 -3.95 -30.43 5.49
CA ALA A 239 -4.67 -30.94 6.66
C ALA A 239 -4.18 -30.22 7.92
N ILE A 240 -5.08 -30.01 8.89
CA ILE A 240 -4.77 -29.40 10.17
C ILE A 240 -4.12 -30.44 11.08
N THR A 241 -2.79 -30.59 10.96
CA THR A 241 -1.98 -31.63 11.61
C THR A 241 -0.63 -31.12 12.11
N THR A 242 0.01 -31.91 12.97
CA THR A 242 1.36 -31.71 13.48
C THR A 242 2.43 -31.67 12.38
N ASP A 243 2.25 -32.46 11.30
CA ASP A 243 3.17 -32.48 10.17
C ASP A 243 3.10 -31.15 9.40
N THR A 244 1.88 -30.65 9.15
CA THR A 244 1.67 -29.31 8.58
C THR A 244 2.32 -28.25 9.47
N LEU A 245 2.07 -28.27 10.79
CA LEU A 245 2.69 -27.34 11.75
C LEU A 245 4.23 -27.34 11.65
N SER A 246 4.85 -28.52 11.57
CA SER A 246 6.31 -28.66 11.47
C SER A 246 6.90 -28.12 10.16
N SER A 247 6.07 -28.01 9.10
CA SER A 247 6.48 -27.57 7.76
C SER A 247 6.34 -26.07 7.51
N LEU A 248 5.69 -25.31 8.41
CA LEU A 248 5.31 -23.92 8.15
C LEU A 248 6.52 -22.99 7.92
N SER A 249 7.67 -23.28 8.53
CA SER A 249 8.93 -22.56 8.31
C SER A 249 9.37 -22.61 6.85
N THR A 250 9.24 -23.76 6.19
CA THR A 250 9.55 -23.95 4.77
C THR A 250 8.42 -23.41 3.87
N LEU A 251 7.15 -23.65 4.23
CA LEU A 251 6.01 -23.21 3.42
C LEU A 251 5.90 -21.68 3.33
N PHE A 252 6.17 -20.98 4.44
CA PHE A 252 6.08 -19.52 4.52
C PHE A 252 7.46 -18.83 4.55
N GLN A 253 8.51 -19.51 4.05
CA GLN A 253 9.90 -19.02 4.06
C GLN A 253 10.07 -17.63 3.40
N SER A 254 9.29 -17.32 2.35
CA SER A 254 9.38 -16.03 1.64
C SER A 254 8.87 -14.89 2.52
N GLY A 255 7.69 -15.06 3.13
CA GLY A 255 7.14 -14.10 4.08
C GLY A 255 7.98 -13.98 5.35
N ILE A 256 8.52 -15.08 5.87
CA ILE A 256 9.44 -15.06 7.01
C ILE A 256 10.69 -14.23 6.68
N LYS A 257 11.28 -14.43 5.50
CA LYS A 257 12.46 -13.68 5.02
C LYS A 257 12.17 -12.20 4.72
N GLN A 258 10.95 -11.88 4.26
CA GLN A 258 10.54 -10.52 3.92
C GLN A 258 10.17 -9.69 5.14
N TYR A 259 9.35 -10.24 6.04
CA TYR A 259 8.71 -9.50 7.13
C TYR A 259 9.37 -9.71 8.50
N SER A 260 10.28 -10.69 8.64
CA SER A 260 10.98 -11.01 9.90
C SER A 260 10.04 -11.10 11.13
N PRO A 261 8.90 -11.83 11.04
CA PRO A 261 7.90 -11.87 12.11
C PRO A 261 8.44 -12.60 13.35
N ASP A 262 7.77 -12.45 14.49
CA ASP A 262 7.92 -13.36 15.62
C ASP A 262 7.09 -14.62 15.41
N LEU A 263 5.79 -14.47 15.19
CA LEU A 263 4.81 -15.56 15.08
C LEU A 263 4.44 -15.85 13.62
N ILE A 264 4.13 -17.12 13.34
CA ILE A 264 3.68 -17.58 12.03
C ILE A 264 2.39 -18.36 12.20
N ALA A 265 1.34 -17.94 11.49
CA ALA A 265 0.02 -18.57 11.51
C ALA A 265 -0.39 -19.05 10.12
N GLY A 266 -0.46 -20.37 9.93
CA GLY A 266 -1.04 -20.97 8.73
C GLY A 266 -2.56 -21.10 8.83
N PHE A 267 -3.27 -20.77 7.75
CA PHE A 267 -4.71 -20.93 7.60
C PHE A 267 -5.03 -21.77 6.36
N PHE A 268 -5.78 -22.85 6.55
CA PHE A 268 -6.11 -23.83 5.51
C PHE A 268 -7.60 -24.17 5.56
N GLU A 269 -8.18 -24.60 4.43
CA GLU A 269 -9.57 -25.09 4.43
C GLU A 269 -9.70 -26.37 5.27
N GLY A 270 -8.63 -27.17 5.33
CA GLY A 270 -8.63 -28.46 5.98
C GLY A 270 -9.21 -29.54 5.06
N ASN A 271 -9.08 -30.80 5.46
CA ASN A 271 -9.63 -31.92 4.69
C ASN A 271 -9.98 -33.11 5.61
N GLY A 272 -10.35 -34.25 5.01
CA GLY A 272 -10.76 -35.46 5.74
C GLY A 272 -9.69 -36.09 6.65
N ASN A 273 -8.48 -35.51 6.73
CA ASN A 273 -7.38 -35.95 7.58
C ASN A 273 -6.99 -34.90 8.66
N ASP A 274 -7.81 -33.86 8.88
CA ASP A 274 -7.61 -32.92 9.98
C ASP A 274 -7.67 -33.66 11.33
N THR A 275 -6.75 -33.35 12.26
CA THR A 275 -6.76 -33.95 13.61
C THR A 275 -7.28 -32.99 14.69
N ALA A 276 -7.35 -31.69 14.40
CA ALA A 276 -7.87 -30.65 15.31
C ALA A 276 -8.36 -29.41 14.54
N ILE A 277 -8.96 -28.43 15.26
CA ILE A 277 -9.32 -27.11 14.70
C ILE A 277 -8.11 -26.18 14.50
N GLY A 278 -6.97 -26.52 15.10
CA GLY A 278 -5.70 -25.83 15.01
C GLY A 278 -4.60 -26.71 15.58
N TRP A 279 -3.34 -26.30 15.46
CA TRP A 279 -2.28 -26.78 16.33
C TRP A 279 -1.29 -25.67 16.67
N GLY A 280 -0.82 -25.63 17.92
CA GLY A 280 0.17 -24.68 18.40
C GLY A 280 1.38 -25.34 19.10
N TYR A 281 2.58 -24.79 18.91
CA TYR A 281 3.72 -25.15 19.77
C TYR A 281 3.64 -24.40 21.10
N VAL A 282 3.66 -25.11 22.23
CA VAL A 282 3.74 -24.52 23.57
C VAL A 282 5.10 -23.89 23.78
N ASN A 283 5.17 -22.60 24.14
CA ASN A 283 6.44 -21.86 24.21
C ASN A 283 7.22 -21.82 22.86
N GLY A 284 6.52 -22.01 21.73
CA GLY A 284 7.05 -21.87 20.36
C GLY A 284 6.41 -20.71 19.60
N ARG A 285 6.55 -20.70 18.27
CA ARG A 285 6.19 -19.56 17.40
C ARG A 285 5.27 -19.86 16.22
N TYR A 286 4.93 -21.12 16.01
CA TYR A 286 4.11 -21.55 14.87
C TYR A 286 2.72 -21.96 15.36
N THR A 287 1.72 -21.64 14.54
CA THR A 287 0.34 -22.12 14.66
C THR A 287 -0.16 -22.55 13.27
N VAL A 288 -0.94 -23.62 13.21
CA VAL A 288 -1.78 -23.96 12.06
C VAL A 288 -3.24 -23.89 12.50
N ASN A 289 -4.12 -23.41 11.63
CA ASN A 289 -5.48 -23.00 11.99
C ASN A 289 -6.45 -23.45 10.88
N ALA A 290 -7.54 -24.10 11.26
CA ALA A 290 -8.65 -24.33 10.35
C ALA A 290 -9.33 -23.01 10.01
N LEU A 291 -9.57 -22.75 8.73
CA LEU A 291 -10.29 -21.57 8.26
C LEU A 291 -11.72 -21.53 8.80
N TYR A 292 -12.35 -22.70 8.94
CA TYR A 292 -13.67 -22.85 9.54
C TYR A 292 -13.71 -22.63 11.06
N ALA A 293 -12.56 -22.47 11.73
CA ALA A 293 -12.47 -22.16 13.14
C ALA A 293 -12.21 -20.65 13.35
N SER A 294 -13.28 -19.85 13.30
CA SER A 294 -13.28 -18.37 13.37
C SER A 294 -12.51 -17.71 14.53
N THR A 295 -12.06 -18.47 15.52
CA THR A 295 -11.35 -18.01 16.73
C THR A 295 -10.20 -18.92 17.15
N SER A 296 -9.73 -19.84 16.28
CA SER A 296 -8.60 -20.73 16.57
C SER A 296 -7.34 -19.94 16.92
N LEU A 297 -6.99 -18.91 16.16
CA LEU A 297 -5.72 -18.19 16.32
C LEU A 297 -5.47 -17.68 17.77
N ARG A 298 -6.47 -17.10 18.44
CA ARG A 298 -6.30 -16.62 19.83
C ARG A 298 -6.08 -17.76 20.84
N HIS A 299 -6.51 -18.98 20.51
CA HIS A 299 -6.22 -20.21 21.25
C HIS A 299 -4.78 -20.67 21.00
N GLU A 300 -4.41 -20.88 19.74
CA GLU A 300 -3.08 -21.38 19.34
C GLU A 300 -1.94 -20.44 19.73
N VAL A 301 -2.14 -19.12 19.62
CA VAL A 301 -1.17 -18.12 20.09
C VAL A 301 -1.05 -18.14 21.62
N GLY A 302 -2.11 -18.54 22.34
CA GLY A 302 -2.04 -18.83 23.77
C GLY A 302 -1.13 -20.01 24.11
N HIS A 303 -1.05 -21.03 23.24
CA HIS A 303 -0.03 -22.07 23.34
C HIS A 303 1.37 -21.53 23.05
N ASN A 304 1.57 -20.77 21.95
CA ASN A 304 2.86 -20.12 21.66
C ASN A 304 3.41 -19.32 22.85
N VAL A 305 2.55 -18.56 23.55
CA VAL A 305 2.88 -17.80 24.77
C VAL A 305 3.20 -18.69 25.98
N GLY A 306 2.83 -19.97 25.96
CA GLY A 306 3.23 -20.97 26.95
C GLY A 306 2.10 -21.61 27.75
N GLY A 307 0.84 -21.39 27.37
CA GLY A 307 -0.32 -22.01 28.03
C GLY A 307 -0.57 -23.45 27.60
N GLY A 308 -1.22 -24.22 28.49
CA GLY A 308 -1.97 -25.43 28.17
C GLY A 308 -3.49 -25.20 28.22
N HIS A 309 -4.25 -26.30 28.16
CA HIS A 309 -5.71 -26.31 28.15
C HIS A 309 -6.39 -25.93 29.50
N CYS A 310 -7.67 -26.27 29.67
CA CYS A 310 -8.34 -26.32 30.97
C CYS A 310 -7.44 -26.93 32.06
N SER A 311 -7.27 -26.23 33.20
CA SER A 311 -6.26 -26.58 34.19
C SER A 311 -6.37 -28.01 34.76
N PRO A 312 -5.34 -28.85 34.58
CA PRO A 312 -5.17 -30.13 35.25
C PRO A 312 -4.17 -30.05 36.42
N GLY A 313 -3.66 -28.85 36.75
CA GLY A 313 -2.44 -28.66 37.53
C GLY A 313 -2.52 -27.58 38.61
N ASN A 314 -1.34 -27.14 39.09
CA ASN A 314 -1.15 -26.19 40.20
C ASN A 314 -0.19 -25.04 39.82
N ASP A 315 -0.31 -24.51 38.60
CA ASP A 315 0.38 -23.29 38.17
C ASP A 315 -0.53 -22.44 37.26
N ASP A 316 -0.12 -21.21 36.94
CA ASP A 316 -0.95 -20.23 36.25
C ASP A 316 -1.14 -20.49 34.73
N ALA A 317 -0.42 -21.44 34.12
CA ALA A 317 -0.32 -21.62 32.66
C ALA A 317 -1.47 -22.40 32.01
N TYR A 318 -2.71 -22.16 32.47
CA TYR A 318 -3.88 -22.92 32.03
C TYR A 318 -5.13 -22.07 31.84
N GLY A 319 -6.02 -22.55 30.97
CA GLY A 319 -7.38 -22.07 30.85
C GLY A 319 -8.27 -22.46 32.03
N TRP A 320 -9.44 -21.82 32.12
CA TRP A 320 -10.39 -21.97 33.21
C TRP A 320 -11.80 -22.25 32.70
N ASP A 321 -12.49 -23.13 33.43
CA ASP A 321 -13.92 -23.43 33.31
C ASP A 321 -14.52 -23.36 34.72
N ASN A 322 -15.50 -22.48 34.92
CA ASN A 322 -16.20 -22.32 36.19
C ASN A 322 -17.56 -23.06 36.24
N GLY A 323 -17.85 -23.92 35.25
CA GLY A 323 -19.12 -24.63 35.08
C GLY A 323 -20.23 -23.79 34.44
N LYS A 324 -19.94 -22.54 34.06
CA LYS A 324 -20.83 -21.62 33.32
C LYS A 324 -20.15 -20.94 32.13
N THR A 325 -18.85 -20.67 32.26
CA THR A 325 -18.07 -19.85 31.35
C THR A 325 -16.68 -20.44 31.19
N LYS A 326 -16.20 -20.51 29.94
CA LYS A 326 -14.94 -21.13 29.53
C LYS A 326 -14.03 -20.11 28.84
N THR A 327 -12.83 -19.91 29.38
CA THR A 327 -11.82 -18.99 28.81
C THR A 327 -11.25 -19.53 27.49
N ILE A 328 -10.45 -18.72 26.78
CA ILE A 328 -9.87 -19.06 25.48
C ILE A 328 -9.26 -20.47 25.44
N GLN A 329 -8.33 -20.79 26.35
CA GLN A 329 -7.64 -22.09 26.45
C GLN A 329 -8.53 -23.27 26.89
N CYS A 330 -9.82 -23.08 27.15
CA CYS A 330 -10.66 -24.07 27.84
C CYS A 330 -12.05 -24.29 27.19
N GLY A 331 -12.15 -24.04 25.88
CA GLY A 331 -13.37 -24.19 25.07
C GLY A 331 -13.61 -23.00 24.14
N ASN A 332 -12.97 -21.87 24.45
CA ASN A 332 -12.93 -20.65 23.63
C ASN A 332 -14.26 -19.88 23.54
N ASP A 333 -15.17 -20.11 24.49
CA ASP A 333 -16.52 -19.55 24.51
C ASP A 333 -16.57 -18.03 24.74
N ILE A 334 -15.59 -17.47 25.47
CA ILE A 334 -15.44 -16.02 25.65
C ILE A 334 -14.06 -15.53 25.22
N GLY A 335 -13.99 -14.28 24.72
CA GLY A 335 -12.75 -13.60 24.33
C GLY A 335 -11.91 -13.12 25.52
N TYR A 336 -11.58 -14.00 26.46
CA TYR A 336 -10.76 -13.73 27.64
C TYR A 336 -9.78 -14.89 27.88
N TYR A 337 -8.51 -14.56 28.09
CA TYR A 337 -7.53 -15.43 28.74
C TYR A 337 -7.87 -15.51 30.24
N SER A 338 -7.50 -16.61 30.90
CA SER A 338 -7.80 -16.79 32.33
C SER A 338 -7.15 -15.72 33.20
N ASN A 339 -7.91 -15.19 34.16
CA ASN A 339 -7.46 -14.19 35.13
C ASN A 339 -8.36 -14.24 36.39
N PRO A 340 -7.82 -14.47 37.60
CA PRO A 340 -8.60 -14.51 38.85
C PRO A 340 -9.19 -13.15 39.28
N ASP A 341 -8.65 -12.03 38.78
CA ASP A 341 -9.13 -10.68 39.12
C ASP A 341 -10.38 -10.25 38.31
N LEU A 342 -10.87 -11.14 37.43
CA LEU A 342 -12.00 -10.94 36.54
C LEU A 342 -13.10 -11.95 36.82
N HIS A 343 -14.34 -11.51 36.64
CA HIS A 343 -15.55 -12.29 36.89
C HIS A 343 -16.46 -12.22 35.66
N ASP A 344 -17.23 -13.28 35.42
CA ASP A 344 -18.22 -13.34 34.34
C ASP A 344 -19.55 -12.66 34.72
N ASN A 345 -20.51 -12.69 33.80
CA ASN A 345 -21.84 -12.11 34.00
C ASN A 345 -22.68 -12.83 35.08
N TYR A 346 -22.22 -13.97 35.62
CA TYR A 346 -22.81 -14.66 36.77
C TYR A 346 -22.13 -14.30 38.09
N GLY A 347 -21.10 -13.45 38.07
CA GLY A 347 -20.29 -13.12 39.24
C GLY A 347 -19.30 -14.22 39.63
N LEU A 348 -18.98 -15.15 38.72
CA LEU A 348 -18.01 -16.22 38.97
C LEU A 348 -16.64 -15.84 38.39
N ALA A 349 -15.57 -16.07 39.14
CA ALA A 349 -14.21 -15.78 38.67
C ALA A 349 -13.85 -16.57 37.39
N ILE A 350 -13.18 -15.91 36.44
CA ILE A 350 -12.70 -16.50 35.18
C ILE A 350 -11.21 -16.87 35.23
N GLY A 351 -10.73 -17.25 36.41
CA GLY A 351 -9.39 -17.76 36.66
C GLY A 351 -9.21 -18.10 38.13
N LYS A 352 -8.02 -18.61 38.47
CA LYS A 352 -7.64 -18.93 39.85
C LYS A 352 -6.14 -18.72 40.06
N GLN A 353 -5.78 -17.98 41.10
CA GLN A 353 -4.38 -17.73 41.47
C GLN A 353 -3.65 -19.06 41.74
N GLY A 354 -2.51 -19.28 41.09
CA GLY A 354 -1.76 -20.54 41.21
C GLY A 354 -2.40 -21.74 40.51
N GLN A 355 -3.37 -21.55 39.60
CA GLN A 355 -3.99 -22.65 38.87
C GLN A 355 -4.49 -22.31 37.44
N ALA A 356 -4.92 -21.08 37.17
CA ALA A 356 -5.34 -20.64 35.84
C ALA A 356 -5.33 -19.10 35.74
N ASN A 357 -4.30 -18.54 35.13
CA ASN A 357 -4.09 -17.09 35.03
C ASN A 357 -3.15 -16.79 33.86
N MET A 358 -3.60 -17.12 32.65
CA MET A 358 -2.88 -16.84 31.40
C MET A 358 -2.58 -15.35 31.23
N ALA A 359 -3.33 -14.44 31.86
CA ALA A 359 -2.98 -13.02 31.90
C ALA A 359 -1.62 -12.73 32.59
N ARG A 360 -1.21 -13.53 33.59
CA ARG A 360 0.15 -13.48 34.15
C ARG A 360 1.19 -14.07 33.20
N VAL A 361 0.86 -15.18 32.53
CA VAL A 361 1.77 -15.87 31.61
C VAL A 361 2.09 -15.01 30.38
N TRP A 362 1.08 -14.36 29.80
CA TRP A 362 1.27 -13.34 28.77
C TRP A 362 2.24 -12.24 29.22
N ARG A 363 2.02 -11.64 30.39
CA ARG A 363 2.92 -10.58 30.91
C ARG A 363 4.34 -11.08 31.20
N ALA A 364 4.51 -12.34 31.58
CA ALA A 364 5.82 -12.92 31.86
C ALA A 364 6.60 -13.32 30.59
N ASN A 365 5.90 -13.74 29.54
CA ASN A 365 6.51 -14.27 28.32
C ASN A 365 6.45 -13.32 27.11
N ALA A 366 5.75 -12.19 27.18
CA ALA A 366 5.63 -11.26 26.05
C ALA A 366 6.99 -10.86 25.46
N GLU A 367 7.96 -10.46 26.29
CA GLU A 367 9.31 -10.06 25.84
C GLU A 367 10.08 -11.20 25.16
N LYS A 368 9.85 -12.45 25.59
CA LYS A 368 10.42 -13.64 24.96
C LYS A 368 9.78 -13.89 23.58
N ILE A 369 8.47 -13.70 23.46
CA ILE A 369 7.75 -13.96 22.21
C ILE A 369 8.03 -12.86 21.18
N SER A 370 8.15 -11.58 21.60
CA SER A 370 8.55 -10.42 20.77
C SER A 370 10.07 -10.32 20.51
N ALA A 371 10.77 -11.44 20.53
CA ALA A 371 12.21 -11.53 20.37
C ALA A 371 12.61 -12.77 19.55
N TYR A 372 11.68 -13.34 18.78
CA TYR A 372 11.98 -14.45 17.89
C TYR A 372 12.74 -13.99 16.65
N ASN A 373 12.43 -12.81 16.13
CA ASN A 373 13.33 -12.00 15.28
C ASN A 373 13.07 -10.51 15.60
N PRO A 374 14.02 -9.59 15.41
CA PRO A 374 13.71 -8.17 15.46
C PRO A 374 12.85 -7.76 14.25
N ALA A 375 11.89 -6.87 14.48
CA ALA A 375 10.95 -6.36 13.50
C ALA A 375 11.66 -5.55 12.40
N VAL A 376 11.52 -5.97 11.14
CA VAL A 376 12.05 -5.23 9.97
C VAL A 376 11.02 -4.36 9.26
N VAL A 377 9.74 -4.48 9.64
CA VAL A 377 8.66 -3.59 9.22
C VAL A 377 8.60 -2.41 10.21
N PRO A 378 8.70 -1.15 9.74
CA PRO A 378 8.66 0.02 10.63
C PRO A 378 7.36 0.06 11.44
N PHE A 379 7.41 0.61 12.65
CA PHE A 379 6.21 0.97 13.38
C PHE A 379 5.50 2.17 12.75
N GLU A 380 4.28 2.45 13.20
CA GLU A 380 3.35 3.47 12.69
C GLU A 380 3.84 4.93 12.92
N HIS A 381 5.09 5.10 13.32
CA HIS A 381 5.78 6.35 13.66
C HIS A 381 7.28 6.32 13.29
N GLU A 382 7.73 5.29 12.56
CA GLU A 382 9.12 5.08 12.13
C GLU A 382 9.24 5.14 10.60
N ASP A 383 10.25 5.86 10.10
CA ASP A 383 10.79 5.69 8.75
C ASP A 383 11.93 4.66 8.76
N ALA A 384 12.04 3.82 7.72
CA ALA A 384 13.01 2.73 7.63
C ALA A 384 14.14 3.02 6.63
N HIS A 385 15.34 3.28 7.12
CA HIS A 385 16.52 3.64 6.32
C HIS A 385 17.52 2.48 6.21
N LEU A 386 17.97 2.17 4.98
CA LEU A 386 18.99 1.15 4.74
C LEU A 386 20.40 1.75 4.87
N LEU A 387 21.08 1.50 6.00
CA LEU A 387 22.47 1.96 6.20
C LEU A 387 23.49 1.11 5.46
N LYS A 388 23.24 -0.21 5.34
CA LYS A 388 24.15 -1.14 4.65
C LYS A 388 23.42 -2.36 4.10
N GLN A 389 23.85 -2.84 2.94
CA GLN A 389 23.61 -4.21 2.51
C GLN A 389 24.86 -4.73 1.79
N GLN A 390 25.38 -5.88 2.23
CA GLN A 390 26.56 -6.51 1.62
C GLN A 390 26.61 -8.02 1.88
N ALA A 391 27.05 -8.78 0.88
CA ALA A 391 27.48 -10.17 1.08
C ALA A 391 28.92 -10.18 1.62
N VAL A 392 29.21 -11.06 2.58
CA VAL A 392 30.55 -11.23 3.15
C VAL A 392 30.97 -12.70 3.16
N SER A 393 32.25 -12.96 3.43
CA SER A 393 32.77 -14.31 3.64
C SER A 393 33.83 -14.31 4.75
N LEU A 394 33.84 -15.38 5.53
CA LEU A 394 34.75 -15.62 6.66
C LEU A 394 35.73 -16.72 6.26
N SER A 395 37.01 -16.52 6.54
CA SER A 395 38.10 -17.39 6.11
C SER A 395 39.34 -17.19 6.98
N SER A 396 40.32 -18.08 6.87
CA SER A 396 41.63 -17.88 7.51
C SER A 396 42.31 -16.58 7.06
N ALA A 397 42.05 -16.10 5.83
CA ALA A 397 42.65 -14.88 5.28
C ALA A 397 42.14 -13.58 5.92
N ASN A 398 40.93 -13.57 6.50
CA ASN A 398 40.41 -12.47 7.33
C ASN A 398 40.24 -12.87 8.81
N GLY A 399 40.98 -13.88 9.29
CA GLY A 399 40.90 -14.33 10.68
C GLY A 399 39.51 -14.78 11.12
N TYR A 400 38.69 -15.24 10.17
CA TYR A 400 37.29 -15.63 10.33
C TYR A 400 36.37 -14.52 10.85
N LEU A 401 36.73 -13.25 10.61
CA LEU A 401 36.00 -12.06 11.04
C LEU A 401 35.94 -11.03 9.89
N GLN A 402 34.74 -10.57 9.56
CA GLN A 402 34.54 -9.44 8.65
C GLN A 402 34.10 -8.19 9.43
N ARG A 403 34.67 -7.04 9.05
CA ARG A 403 34.38 -5.71 9.62
C ARG A 403 33.53 -4.87 8.67
N ILE A 404 32.62 -4.09 9.26
CA ILE A 404 31.70 -3.16 8.60
C ILE A 404 31.59 -1.89 9.47
N GLU A 405 31.81 -0.72 8.85
CA GLU A 405 31.60 0.59 9.47
C GLU A 405 30.20 1.11 9.11
N LEU A 406 29.55 1.77 10.08
CA LEU A 406 28.18 2.25 10.02
C LEU A 406 28.12 3.68 10.60
N ASP A 407 27.37 4.56 9.96
CA ASP A 407 27.05 5.88 10.50
C ASP A 407 25.55 5.91 10.84
N VAL A 408 25.23 6.11 12.12
CA VAL A 408 23.87 5.96 12.66
C VAL A 408 23.21 7.34 12.86
N PRO A 409 22.05 7.61 12.22
CA PRO A 409 21.33 8.88 12.35
C PRO A 409 20.91 9.19 13.78
N LYS A 410 20.99 10.47 14.16
CA LYS A 410 20.67 11.03 15.49
C LYS A 410 19.22 10.83 15.93
N ASN A 411 18.30 10.62 15.00
CA ASN A 411 16.88 10.35 15.22
C ASN A 411 16.54 8.84 15.21
N THR A 412 17.54 7.96 15.16
CA THR A 412 17.35 6.49 15.18
C THR A 412 16.78 6.03 16.52
N ARG A 413 15.59 5.42 16.48
CA ARG A 413 14.97 4.72 17.62
C ARG A 413 15.41 3.27 17.72
N ARG A 414 15.76 2.66 16.59
CA ARG A 414 16.02 1.22 16.50
C ARG A 414 17.02 0.97 15.38
N LEU A 415 18.18 0.41 15.70
CA LEU A 415 19.11 -0.15 14.71
C LEU A 415 18.83 -1.65 14.63
N VAL A 416 18.73 -2.22 13.43
CA VAL A 416 18.52 -3.66 13.22
C VAL A 416 19.52 -4.18 12.21
N VAL A 417 20.27 -5.20 12.62
CA VAL A 417 21.18 -5.99 11.79
C VAL A 417 20.56 -7.37 11.58
N SER A 418 20.35 -7.75 10.33
CA SER A 418 20.05 -9.14 9.94
C SER A 418 21.21 -9.71 9.14
N ALA A 419 21.60 -10.94 9.47
CA ALA A 419 22.66 -11.65 8.76
C ALA A 419 22.21 -13.10 8.49
N VAL A 420 22.00 -13.39 7.21
CA VAL A 420 21.33 -14.61 6.75
C VAL A 420 22.16 -15.34 5.70
N PRO A 421 21.94 -16.66 5.51
CA PRO A 421 22.50 -17.40 4.38
C PRO A 421 22.16 -16.75 3.03
N GLY A 422 23.20 -16.52 2.23
CA GLY A 422 23.10 -16.29 0.80
C GLY A 422 22.97 -17.60 0.02
N ALA A 423 22.98 -17.51 -1.31
CA ALA A 423 22.75 -18.65 -2.20
C ALA A 423 23.89 -19.68 -2.20
N ASN A 424 25.08 -19.31 -1.74
CA ASN A 424 26.30 -20.14 -1.74
C ASN A 424 26.76 -20.54 -0.33
N HIS A 425 25.84 -20.53 0.63
CA HIS A 425 26.08 -20.81 2.04
C HIS A 425 25.91 -22.30 2.40
N GLU A 426 26.61 -22.78 3.43
CA GLU A 426 26.49 -24.15 3.94
C GLU A 426 25.66 -24.16 5.23
N GLU A 427 24.43 -24.69 5.20
CA GLU A 427 23.41 -24.59 6.27
C GLU A 427 23.83 -25.07 7.67
N SER A 428 24.91 -25.85 7.78
CA SER A 428 25.48 -26.32 9.05
C SER A 428 26.39 -25.29 9.75
N SER A 429 26.85 -24.27 9.02
CA SER A 429 27.83 -23.29 9.50
C SER A 429 27.17 -22.20 10.36
N LYS A 430 27.81 -21.85 11.47
CA LYS A 430 27.30 -20.84 12.41
C LYS A 430 28.26 -19.66 12.58
N PHE A 431 27.68 -18.50 12.82
CA PHE A 431 28.36 -17.24 13.06
C PHE A 431 27.59 -16.37 14.07
N SER A 432 28.23 -15.31 14.53
CA SER A 432 27.69 -14.33 15.48
C SER A 432 27.93 -12.92 14.97
N LEU A 433 27.06 -11.99 15.40
CA LEU A 433 27.19 -10.55 15.22
C LEU A 433 27.73 -9.93 16.50
N TYR A 434 28.58 -8.93 16.36
CA TYR A 434 29.12 -8.11 17.45
C TYR A 434 29.07 -6.65 17.01
N ILE A 435 28.48 -5.77 17.81
CA ILE A 435 28.35 -4.34 17.47
C ILE A 435 28.80 -3.47 18.65
N SER A 436 29.43 -2.33 18.32
CA SER A 436 29.92 -1.35 19.29
C SER A 436 29.82 0.09 18.80
N GLU A 437 29.69 1.01 19.74
CA GLU A 437 29.79 2.45 19.50
C GLU A 437 31.28 2.87 19.48
N GLY A 438 31.69 3.60 18.44
CA GLY A 438 33.03 4.20 18.31
C GLY A 438 34.23 3.24 18.15
N ASN A 439 34.18 2.03 18.70
CA ASN A 439 35.28 1.06 18.71
C ASN A 439 34.98 -0.17 17.85
N TRP A 440 36.01 -0.80 17.27
CA TRP A 440 35.86 -2.02 16.48
C TRP A 440 35.63 -3.26 17.37
N PRO A 441 34.45 -3.91 17.33
CA PRO A 441 34.16 -5.06 18.17
C PRO A 441 34.93 -6.31 17.75
N SER A 442 34.95 -7.28 18.66
CA SER A 442 35.59 -8.59 18.54
C SER A 442 34.76 -9.65 19.28
N GLN A 443 35.19 -10.92 19.24
CA GLN A 443 34.49 -12.00 19.97
C GLN A 443 34.53 -11.84 21.51
N ASN A 444 35.45 -11.03 22.04
CA ASN A 444 35.69 -10.85 23.48
C ASN A 444 35.48 -9.41 23.98
N ASP A 445 35.21 -8.46 23.07
CA ASP A 445 34.98 -7.06 23.42
C ASP A 445 34.00 -6.44 22.44
N TYR A 446 32.83 -6.07 22.94
CA TYR A 446 31.65 -5.60 22.21
C TYR A 446 30.68 -4.96 23.21
N ASP A 447 29.80 -4.08 22.76
CA ASP A 447 28.71 -3.56 23.60
C ASP A 447 27.52 -4.52 23.56
N PHE A 448 27.19 -5.03 22.36
CA PHE A 448 26.19 -6.08 22.15
C PHE A 448 26.66 -7.17 21.17
N ALA A 449 26.26 -8.40 21.43
CA ALA A 449 26.46 -9.54 20.54
C ALA A 449 25.20 -10.41 20.39
N SER A 450 25.08 -11.10 19.26
CA SER A 450 24.03 -12.09 19.01
C SER A 450 24.47 -13.51 19.40
N ARG A 451 23.50 -14.43 19.50
CA ARG A 451 23.78 -15.85 19.67
C ARG A 451 24.31 -16.47 18.37
N GLU A 452 25.22 -17.44 18.54
CA GLU A 452 25.83 -18.21 17.45
C GLU A 452 24.80 -19.09 16.73
N HIS A 453 24.52 -18.78 15.47
CA HIS A 453 23.50 -19.46 14.68
C HIS A 453 23.80 -19.37 13.17
N TRP A 454 23.05 -20.11 12.34
CA TRP A 454 23.24 -20.14 10.87
C TRP A 454 22.50 -18.99 10.16
N ASN A 455 21.44 -18.46 10.78
CA ASN A 455 20.90 -17.13 10.55
C ASN A 455 20.86 -16.40 11.90
N THR A 456 21.30 -15.16 11.97
CA THR A 456 21.40 -14.44 13.25
C THR A 456 21.08 -12.96 13.08
N PHE A 457 20.55 -12.37 14.14
CA PHE A 457 20.01 -11.02 14.17
C PHE A 457 20.49 -10.30 15.43
N LEU A 458 20.63 -8.99 15.35
CA LEU A 458 21.02 -8.14 16.46
C LEU A 458 20.42 -6.75 16.24
N GLY A 459 19.73 -6.18 17.22
CA GLY A 459 19.31 -4.79 17.18
C GLY A 459 19.75 -4.00 18.40
N VAL A 460 19.69 -2.68 18.30
CA VAL A 460 20.00 -1.76 19.39
C VAL A 460 18.82 -0.81 19.53
N ALA A 461 18.21 -0.78 20.71
CA ALA A 461 17.17 0.19 21.04
C ALA A 461 17.83 1.53 21.43
N THR A 462 17.33 2.63 20.87
CA THR A 462 17.84 4.00 21.06
C THR A 462 19.38 4.11 20.99
N PRO A 463 20.00 3.72 19.87
CA PRO A 463 21.45 3.84 19.69
C PRO A 463 21.89 5.32 19.71
N ALA A 464 23.10 5.58 20.18
CA ALA A 464 23.73 6.89 20.05
C ALA A 464 24.00 7.26 18.57
N ALA A 465 24.07 8.56 18.29
CA ALA A 465 24.34 9.09 16.96
C ALA A 465 25.82 8.94 16.56
N GLY A 466 26.09 8.69 15.27
CA GLY A 466 27.44 8.72 14.70
C GLY A 466 28.05 7.34 14.44
N LYS A 467 29.36 7.19 14.66
CA LYS A 467 30.15 6.01 14.25
C LYS A 467 29.83 4.76 15.08
N TRP A 468 29.26 3.75 14.42
CA TRP A 468 29.14 2.39 14.94
C TRP A 468 29.94 1.42 14.10
N HIS A 469 30.41 0.35 14.74
CA HIS A 469 31.17 -0.70 14.08
C HIS A 469 30.50 -2.06 14.31
N LEU A 470 30.36 -2.82 13.22
CA LEU A 470 29.81 -4.16 13.21
C LEU A 470 30.90 -5.15 12.77
N ALA A 471 31.04 -6.23 13.53
CA ALA A 471 31.84 -7.39 13.16
C ALA A 471 30.96 -8.64 13.05
N VAL A 472 31.23 -9.47 12.06
CA VAL A 472 30.59 -10.77 11.87
C VAL A 472 31.67 -11.83 11.87
N ALA A 473 31.55 -12.83 12.73
CA ALA A 473 32.63 -13.81 12.93
C ALA A 473 32.12 -15.23 13.24
N SER A 474 32.97 -16.22 12.99
CA SER A 474 32.73 -17.64 13.30
C SER A 474 33.84 -18.21 14.19
N LYS A 475 33.63 -19.42 14.74
CA LYS A 475 34.64 -20.13 15.55
C LYS A 475 35.61 -20.91 14.67
N ASN A 476 36.38 -20.19 13.86
CA ASN A 476 37.35 -20.72 12.88
C ASN A 476 36.74 -21.54 11.73
N THR A 477 35.44 -21.38 11.47
CA THR A 477 34.74 -22.00 10.33
C THR A 477 34.84 -21.09 9.11
N ALA A 478 35.33 -21.59 7.98
CA ALA A 478 35.23 -20.83 6.73
C ALA A 478 33.76 -20.82 6.27
N ILE A 479 33.19 -19.65 6.02
CA ILE A 479 31.79 -19.47 5.65
C ILE A 479 31.72 -18.52 4.47
N LYS A 480 31.01 -18.90 3.41
CA LYS A 480 30.79 -18.03 2.25
C LYS A 480 29.40 -17.42 2.29
N ASP A 481 29.26 -16.31 1.57
CA ASP A 481 27.98 -15.71 1.19
C ASP A 481 27.03 -15.53 2.38
N ILE A 482 27.48 -14.81 3.42
CA ILE A 482 26.60 -14.31 4.48
C ILE A 482 26.07 -12.96 4.01
N VAL A 483 24.76 -12.85 3.78
CA VAL A 483 24.12 -11.60 3.37
C VAL A 483 23.76 -10.80 4.62
N ILE A 484 24.39 -9.65 4.79
CA ILE A 484 24.17 -8.73 5.90
C ILE A 484 23.35 -7.54 5.40
N ARG A 485 22.32 -7.17 6.16
CA ARG A 485 21.55 -5.95 6.00
C ARG A 485 21.51 -5.21 7.34
N VAL A 486 21.70 -3.89 7.29
CA VAL A 486 21.62 -2.98 8.45
C VAL A 486 20.62 -1.88 8.15
N GLN A 487 19.58 -1.78 8.97
CA GLN A 487 18.52 -0.77 8.88
C GLN A 487 18.47 0.08 10.15
N ALA A 488 18.33 1.40 9.99
CA ALA A 488 17.99 2.32 11.06
C ALA A 488 16.53 2.75 10.91
N PHE A 489 15.77 2.67 11.99
CA PHE A 489 14.39 3.14 12.07
C PHE A 489 14.35 4.45 12.85
N THR A 490 13.83 5.52 12.26
CA THR A 490 13.88 6.89 12.80
C THR A 490 12.50 7.48 12.98
N THR A 491 12.26 8.28 14.02
CA THR A 491 10.94 8.94 14.20
C THR A 491 10.66 10.05 13.20
N GLU A 492 9.47 10.04 12.58
CA GLU A 492 8.96 11.14 11.75
C GLU A 492 9.15 12.50 12.46
N GLY A 493 9.58 13.52 11.69
CA GLY A 493 9.60 14.92 12.13
C GLY A 493 10.67 15.31 13.17
N GLY A 494 11.53 14.39 13.61
CA GLY A 494 12.76 14.71 14.34
C GLY A 494 13.93 14.84 13.37
N ASP A 495 14.67 15.96 13.44
CA ASP A 495 15.75 16.30 12.50
C ASP A 495 16.67 15.11 12.17
N ILE A 496 16.67 14.71 10.90
CA ILE A 496 17.77 13.94 10.32
C ILE A 496 19.03 14.81 10.50
N PRO A 497 20.11 14.34 11.14
CA PRO A 497 21.36 15.09 11.12
C PRO A 497 21.81 15.16 9.65
N GLY A 498 22.12 16.37 9.17
CA GLY A 498 22.26 16.68 7.76
C GLY A 498 23.49 16.12 7.05
N ASP A 499 23.87 14.88 7.31
CA ASP A 499 24.86 14.11 6.54
C ASP A 499 24.18 13.55 5.28
N GLU A 500 23.86 14.49 4.39
CA GLU A 500 23.61 14.32 2.96
C GLU A 500 22.61 13.22 2.52
N TRP A 501 21.31 13.57 2.54
CA TRP A 501 20.51 13.28 1.33
C TRP A 501 21.30 13.80 0.12
N PRO A 502 21.56 12.98 -0.92
CA PRO A 502 22.47 13.39 -1.98
C PRO A 502 21.92 14.61 -2.71
N THR A 503 22.79 15.57 -3.04
CA THR A 503 22.44 16.81 -3.76
C THR A 503 22.36 16.62 -5.28
N SER A 504 22.56 15.38 -5.75
CA SER A 504 22.54 14.96 -7.16
C SER A 504 22.04 13.51 -7.28
N LEU A 505 21.67 13.09 -8.49
CA LEU A 505 21.31 11.69 -8.73
C LEU A 505 22.49 10.76 -8.48
N GLN A 506 22.27 9.74 -7.64
CA GLN A 506 23.22 8.65 -7.40
C GLN A 506 22.94 7.49 -8.35
N ASN A 507 24.00 6.87 -8.87
CA ASN A 507 23.91 5.76 -9.82
C ASN A 507 23.03 6.10 -11.05
N SER A 508 23.16 7.31 -11.60
CA SER A 508 22.16 7.85 -12.52
C SER A 508 22.10 7.13 -13.88
N GLY A 509 23.23 6.65 -14.41
CA GLY A 509 23.28 5.76 -15.58
C GLY A 509 23.43 4.27 -15.25
N ALA A 510 22.95 3.80 -14.09
CA ALA A 510 23.12 2.42 -13.60
C ALA A 510 24.58 1.88 -13.45
N GLU A 511 25.60 2.66 -13.82
CA GLU A 511 26.99 2.24 -14.04
C GLU A 511 27.71 1.59 -12.86
N ASN A 512 27.21 1.72 -11.64
CA ASN A 512 27.75 0.96 -10.50
C ASN A 512 27.45 -0.55 -10.61
N GLY A 513 26.66 -0.99 -11.60
CA GLY A 513 26.33 -2.39 -11.85
C GLY A 513 25.37 -2.99 -10.84
N ASN A 514 24.70 -2.16 -10.05
CA ASN A 514 23.79 -2.53 -8.97
C ASN A 514 22.84 -1.35 -8.63
N LEU A 515 21.85 -1.58 -7.76
CA LEU A 515 20.82 -0.57 -7.39
C LEU A 515 21.19 0.31 -6.17
N SER A 516 22.45 0.34 -5.71
CA SER A 516 22.83 1.19 -4.56
C SER A 516 22.58 2.66 -4.87
N GLY A 517 21.82 3.34 -4.01
CA GLY A 517 21.30 4.69 -4.22
C GLY A 517 19.81 4.72 -4.60
N TRP A 518 19.20 3.61 -5.01
CA TRP A 518 17.78 3.52 -5.36
C TRP A 518 17.01 2.67 -4.33
N HIS A 519 15.83 3.13 -3.94
CA HIS A 519 14.87 2.40 -3.12
C HIS A 519 13.91 1.61 -4.02
N LEU A 520 13.57 0.37 -3.67
CA LEU A 520 12.63 -0.47 -4.45
C LEU A 520 11.27 -0.48 -3.75
N GLU A 521 10.30 0.21 -4.35
CA GLU A 521 8.95 0.44 -3.81
C GLU A 521 8.05 -0.78 -3.98
N THR A 522 8.09 -1.43 -5.15
CA THR A 522 7.33 -2.65 -5.46
C THR A 522 7.90 -3.37 -6.68
N GLY A 523 7.54 -4.64 -6.85
CA GLY A 523 7.97 -5.49 -7.97
C GLY A 523 9.49 -5.73 -8.00
N GLN A 524 10.10 -5.65 -9.18
CA GLN A 524 11.54 -5.83 -9.39
C GLN A 524 12.12 -4.87 -10.43
N PHE A 525 13.18 -4.15 -10.03
CA PHE A 525 14.19 -3.62 -10.93
C PHE A 525 15.49 -4.43 -10.83
N ARG A 526 16.31 -4.37 -11.88
CA ARG A 526 17.64 -4.99 -12.01
C ARG A 526 18.57 -4.04 -12.75
N VAL A 527 19.87 -4.28 -12.64
CA VAL A 527 20.92 -3.65 -13.47
C VAL A 527 21.62 -4.74 -14.28
N VAL A 528 21.76 -4.53 -15.59
CA VAL A 528 22.23 -5.56 -16.54
C VAL A 528 23.16 -4.97 -17.61
N THR A 529 24.06 -5.80 -18.15
CA THR A 529 24.90 -5.43 -19.32
C THR A 529 24.22 -5.75 -20.66
N SER A 530 23.19 -6.59 -20.65
CA SER A 530 22.32 -6.88 -21.79
C SER A 530 21.03 -7.59 -21.35
N GLN A 531 19.96 -7.40 -22.11
CA GLN A 531 18.67 -8.09 -21.96
C GLN A 531 18.07 -8.24 -23.38
N ASP A 532 17.74 -9.46 -23.79
CA ASP A 532 17.12 -9.82 -25.09
C ASP A 532 17.77 -9.25 -26.37
N GLY A 533 19.06 -8.91 -26.29
CA GLY A 533 19.85 -8.31 -27.37
C GLY A 533 19.85 -6.78 -27.41
N ILE A 534 19.27 -6.13 -26.40
CA ILE A 534 19.49 -4.72 -26.07
C ILE A 534 20.77 -4.63 -25.22
N THR A 535 21.64 -3.70 -25.60
CA THR A 535 22.81 -3.24 -24.83
C THR A 535 22.51 -1.88 -24.20
N PRO A 536 23.32 -1.38 -23.24
CA PRO A 536 23.20 -0.01 -22.75
C PRO A 536 23.15 1.05 -23.85
N SER A 537 22.59 2.21 -23.51
CA SER A 537 22.63 3.45 -24.30
C SER A 537 23.99 4.12 -24.15
N GLY A 538 24.43 4.31 -22.90
CA GLY A 538 25.76 4.77 -22.50
C GLY A 538 26.49 3.72 -21.66
N GLY A 539 27.77 3.93 -21.38
CA GLY A 539 28.49 3.14 -20.37
C GLY A 539 28.54 1.62 -20.63
N LYS A 540 28.17 0.83 -19.61
CA LYS A 540 28.32 -0.62 -19.50
C LYS A 540 27.06 -1.32 -18.95
N TYR A 541 26.21 -0.63 -18.20
CA TYR A 541 25.03 -1.17 -17.54
C TYR A 541 23.80 -0.29 -17.78
N PHE A 542 22.61 -0.90 -17.78
CA PHE A 542 21.33 -0.17 -17.79
C PHE A 542 20.32 -0.78 -16.80
N PHE A 543 19.30 -0.01 -16.44
CA PHE A 543 18.18 -0.47 -15.61
C PHE A 543 17.16 -1.25 -16.43
N THR A 544 16.68 -2.37 -15.89
CA THR A 544 15.59 -3.15 -16.50
C THR A 544 14.60 -3.60 -15.44
N ALA A 545 13.33 -3.70 -15.83
CA ALA A 545 12.26 -4.24 -15.01
C ALA A 545 12.35 -5.79 -14.87
N ARG A 546 11.29 -6.42 -14.33
CA ARG A 546 11.28 -7.84 -13.91
C ARG A 546 11.82 -8.84 -14.93
N SER A 547 12.53 -9.88 -14.45
CA SER A 547 12.92 -11.04 -15.27
C SER A 547 11.80 -12.06 -15.46
N ASN A 548 10.75 -12.00 -14.63
CA ASN A 548 9.46 -12.69 -14.75
C ASN A 548 8.56 -12.24 -13.58
N ASP A 549 7.25 -12.48 -13.67
CA ASP A 549 6.29 -12.13 -12.60
C ASP A 549 6.64 -12.72 -11.23
N SER A 550 7.12 -13.97 -11.16
CA SER A 550 7.53 -14.59 -9.89
C SER A 550 8.71 -13.86 -9.25
N ALA A 551 9.63 -13.34 -10.05
CA ALA A 551 10.77 -12.54 -9.59
C ALA A 551 10.37 -11.12 -9.12
N ALA A 552 9.17 -10.66 -9.49
CA ALA A 552 8.55 -9.41 -9.05
C ALA A 552 7.38 -9.63 -8.05
N ASN A 553 7.33 -10.78 -7.39
CA ASN A 553 6.26 -11.15 -6.43
C ASN A 553 4.83 -11.01 -7.00
N GLN A 554 4.66 -11.16 -8.31
CA GLN A 554 3.42 -10.95 -9.07
C GLN A 554 2.79 -9.55 -8.94
N ALA A 555 3.58 -8.53 -8.55
CA ALA A 555 3.11 -7.14 -8.52
C ALA A 555 2.61 -6.69 -9.90
N GLU A 556 1.56 -5.86 -9.96
CA GLU A 556 1.05 -5.32 -11.23
C GLU A 556 2.05 -4.39 -11.94
N ARG A 557 3.01 -3.84 -11.18
CA ARG A 557 4.01 -2.86 -11.63
C ARG A 557 5.32 -3.10 -10.90
N ASP A 558 6.43 -2.72 -11.53
CA ASP A 558 7.72 -2.58 -10.87
C ASP A 558 7.96 -1.08 -10.60
N GLN A 559 8.46 -0.69 -9.43
CA GLN A 559 8.75 0.72 -9.13
C GLN A 559 9.98 0.87 -8.23
N MET A 560 10.84 1.82 -8.57
CA MET A 560 11.95 2.28 -7.73
C MET A 560 11.95 3.81 -7.62
N SER A 561 12.58 4.34 -6.57
CA SER A 561 12.63 5.76 -6.25
C SER A 561 14.02 6.22 -5.77
N GLN A 562 14.27 7.51 -5.84
CA GLN A 562 15.44 8.16 -5.23
C GLN A 562 15.10 9.59 -4.80
N THR A 563 15.49 9.98 -3.58
CA THR A 563 15.24 11.31 -3.01
C THR A 563 16.53 12.11 -2.93
N ILE A 564 16.44 13.39 -3.30
CA ILE A 564 17.54 14.32 -3.52
C ILE A 564 17.30 15.58 -2.69
N ALA A 565 18.33 16.09 -2.01
CA ALA A 565 18.26 17.38 -1.33
C ALA A 565 18.25 18.55 -2.32
N LEU A 566 17.35 19.51 -2.12
CA LEU A 566 17.32 20.75 -2.88
C LEU A 566 18.03 21.86 -2.11
N ASP A 567 18.93 22.60 -2.78
CA ASP A 567 19.53 23.79 -2.19
C ASP A 567 18.46 24.90 -2.05
N SER A 568 18.10 25.19 -0.80
CA SER A 568 17.17 26.25 -0.43
C SER A 568 17.59 27.64 -0.93
N ALA A 569 18.89 27.92 -1.09
CA ALA A 569 19.39 29.20 -1.63
C ALA A 569 19.16 29.35 -3.14
N ILE A 570 19.01 28.22 -3.85
CA ILE A 570 18.59 28.19 -5.25
C ILE A 570 17.06 28.24 -5.33
N VAL A 571 16.36 27.34 -4.64
CA VAL A 571 14.91 27.13 -4.78
C VAL A 571 14.06 28.28 -4.22
N SER A 572 14.45 28.90 -3.09
CA SER A 572 13.68 29.99 -2.46
C SER A 572 13.50 31.24 -3.34
N LYS A 573 14.25 31.35 -4.45
CA LYS A 573 14.06 32.38 -5.48
C LYS A 573 12.78 32.22 -6.31
N GLY A 574 12.09 31.08 -6.21
CA GLY A 574 10.79 30.83 -6.85
C GLY A 574 10.83 30.70 -8.38
N LYS A 575 12.02 30.49 -8.96
CA LYS A 575 12.26 30.38 -10.42
C LYS A 575 12.98 29.10 -10.85
N THR A 576 13.35 28.24 -9.91
CA THR A 576 14.16 27.05 -10.20
C THR A 576 13.32 25.96 -10.86
N THR A 577 13.82 25.43 -11.97
CA THR A 577 13.29 24.23 -12.59
C THR A 577 14.23 23.07 -12.35
N ALA A 578 13.68 21.93 -11.94
CA ALA A 578 14.35 20.64 -12.05
C ALA A 578 14.05 20.06 -13.44
N ALA A 579 15.09 19.84 -14.24
CA ALA A 579 14.98 19.27 -15.58
C ALA A 579 15.76 17.95 -15.64
N LEU A 580 15.04 16.87 -15.90
CA LEU A 580 15.53 15.50 -16.00
C LEU A 580 15.54 15.07 -17.47
N ARG A 581 16.63 14.48 -17.91
CA ARG A 581 16.73 13.67 -19.14
C ARG A 581 16.99 12.22 -18.76
N PHE A 582 16.56 11.30 -19.62
CA PHE A 582 16.89 9.89 -19.51
C PHE A 582 16.60 9.15 -20.81
N MET A 583 17.24 8.01 -21.00
CA MET A 583 17.04 7.13 -22.14
C MET A 583 16.08 6.00 -21.78
N SER A 584 15.21 5.59 -22.70
CA SER A 584 14.30 4.44 -22.51
C SER A 584 14.24 3.52 -23.71
N ASN A 585 14.03 2.22 -23.50
CA ASN A 585 13.94 1.20 -24.55
C ASN A 585 12.95 0.09 -24.15
N GLY A 586 12.46 -0.70 -25.11
CA GLY A 586 11.57 -1.84 -24.83
C GLY A 586 11.27 -2.73 -26.04
N TRP A 587 10.14 -3.45 -25.99
CA TRP A 587 9.85 -4.56 -26.93
C TRP A 587 8.62 -4.41 -27.85
N GLY A 588 7.90 -3.29 -27.81
CA GLY A 588 6.83 -3.00 -28.78
C GLY A 588 5.51 -3.78 -28.62
N ASP A 589 5.38 -4.65 -27.61
CA ASP A 589 4.14 -5.31 -27.22
C ASP A 589 3.15 -4.39 -26.46
N GLY A 590 3.70 -3.32 -25.89
CA GLY A 590 2.99 -2.23 -25.23
C GLY A 590 3.18 -2.16 -23.72
N ASP A 591 4.19 -2.85 -23.19
CA ASP A 591 4.81 -2.47 -21.92
C ASP A 591 5.25 -1.00 -21.95
N THR A 592 5.09 -0.29 -20.82
CA THR A 592 5.43 1.15 -20.73
C THR A 592 6.07 1.52 -19.41
N GLY A 593 7.07 2.40 -19.48
CA GLY A 593 7.63 3.07 -18.31
C GLY A 593 6.88 4.36 -17.99
N THR A 594 6.84 4.74 -16.72
CA THR A 594 6.43 6.07 -16.26
C THR A 594 7.54 6.62 -15.36
N VAL A 595 7.98 7.84 -15.64
CA VAL A 595 9.00 8.54 -14.84
C VAL A 595 8.39 9.82 -14.29
N THR A 596 8.56 10.04 -12.99
CA THR A 596 7.88 11.11 -12.24
C THR A 596 8.87 11.85 -11.36
N LEU A 597 8.82 13.19 -11.40
CA LEU A 597 9.47 14.08 -10.45
C LEU A 597 8.44 14.59 -9.44
N LEU A 598 8.73 14.48 -8.14
CA LEU A 598 7.87 14.96 -7.05
C LEU A 598 8.65 15.95 -6.18
N ALA A 599 8.21 17.20 -6.14
CA ALA A 599 8.74 18.22 -5.24
C ALA A 599 8.00 18.15 -3.89
N ARG A 600 8.76 18.06 -2.80
CA ARG A 600 8.25 17.94 -1.42
C ARG A 600 8.86 19.02 -0.51
N ASP A 601 8.13 19.41 0.52
CA ASP A 601 8.70 20.27 1.58
C ASP A 601 9.65 19.46 2.49
N ALA A 602 10.30 20.15 3.44
CA ALA A 602 11.22 19.55 4.42
C ALA A 602 10.55 18.55 5.39
N LYS A 603 9.23 18.32 5.28
CA LYS A 603 8.45 17.34 6.04
C LYS A 603 7.88 16.23 5.14
N GLY A 604 8.40 16.09 3.92
CA GLY A 604 7.99 15.07 2.96
C GLY A 604 6.62 15.30 2.32
N LYS A 605 5.91 16.38 2.65
CA LYS A 605 4.59 16.67 2.07
C LYS A 605 4.74 17.00 0.59
N LEU A 606 3.97 16.31 -0.26
CA LEU A 606 3.92 16.59 -1.69
C LEU A 606 3.42 18.03 -1.95
N LEU A 607 4.21 18.79 -2.71
CA LEU A 607 3.88 20.15 -3.14
C LEU A 607 3.45 20.17 -4.61
N LYS A 608 4.17 19.44 -5.46
CA LYS A 608 3.98 19.45 -6.92
C LYS A 608 4.56 18.19 -7.55
N THR A 609 4.01 17.78 -8.69
CA THR A 609 4.47 16.63 -9.48
C THR A 609 4.55 16.98 -10.96
N SER A 610 5.41 16.27 -11.69
CA SER A 610 5.49 16.24 -13.15
C SER A 610 5.83 14.82 -13.57
N GLN A 611 5.21 14.28 -14.63
CA GLN A 611 5.44 12.91 -15.08
C GLN A 611 5.48 12.79 -16.61
N THR A 612 6.18 11.79 -17.12
CA THR A 612 6.17 11.38 -18.53
C THR A 612 6.06 9.86 -18.65
N GLN A 613 5.44 9.38 -19.74
CA GLN A 613 5.30 7.95 -20.04
C GLN A 613 6.16 7.61 -21.26
N THR A 614 7.00 6.57 -21.15
CA THR A 614 7.93 6.17 -22.21
C THR A 614 7.20 5.43 -23.33
N LYS A 615 7.71 5.60 -24.55
CA LYS A 615 7.29 4.79 -25.71
C LYS A 615 8.12 3.50 -25.72
N GLY A 616 7.45 2.35 -25.59
CA GLY A 616 8.10 1.04 -25.72
C GLY A 616 8.44 0.67 -27.18
N GLU A 617 9.23 1.47 -27.89
CA GLU A 617 9.66 1.13 -29.25
C GLU A 617 10.66 -0.05 -29.26
N TYR A 618 10.44 -1.03 -30.16
CA TYR A 618 11.22 -2.27 -30.21
C TYR A 618 12.73 -2.02 -30.41
N LYS A 619 13.51 -2.38 -29.39
CA LYS A 619 14.98 -2.34 -29.37
C LYS A 619 15.61 -0.99 -29.69
N ARG A 620 14.88 0.11 -29.45
CA ARG A 620 15.35 1.46 -29.74
C ARG A 620 15.45 2.28 -28.46
N TRP A 621 16.67 2.75 -28.16
CA TRP A 621 16.86 3.78 -27.14
C TRP A 621 16.30 5.12 -27.62
N LEU A 622 15.36 5.67 -26.85
CA LEU A 622 14.69 6.94 -27.08
C LEU A 622 15.12 7.95 -26.03
N ASN A 623 15.36 9.19 -26.45
CA ASN A 623 15.56 10.32 -25.54
C ASN A 623 14.22 10.71 -24.92
N ASN A 624 14.18 10.85 -23.60
CA ASN A 624 13.06 11.41 -22.86
C ASN A 624 13.54 12.62 -22.07
N GLN A 625 12.64 13.57 -21.86
CA GLN A 625 12.85 14.71 -20.98
C GLN A 625 11.61 14.99 -20.15
N LEU A 626 11.82 15.51 -18.95
CA LEU A 626 10.79 15.83 -17.97
C LEU A 626 11.23 17.05 -17.16
N SER A 627 10.33 17.98 -16.88
CA SER A 627 10.66 19.19 -16.12
C SER A 627 9.61 19.53 -15.07
N LEU A 628 10.08 20.06 -13.94
CA LEU A 628 9.27 20.45 -12.78
C LEU A 628 9.79 21.79 -12.22
N ALA A 629 9.06 22.88 -12.48
CA ALA A 629 9.30 24.16 -11.82
C ALA A 629 8.99 24.03 -10.31
N LEU A 630 10.00 24.21 -9.46
CA LEU A 630 9.97 23.92 -8.03
C LEU A 630 9.27 25.05 -7.25
N PRO A 631 8.32 24.74 -6.35
CA PRO A 631 7.81 25.70 -5.36
C PRO A 631 8.94 26.21 -4.45
N ALA A 632 8.85 27.45 -3.97
CA ALA A 632 9.90 28.09 -3.17
C ALA A 632 10.13 27.42 -1.80
N GLU A 633 9.13 26.67 -1.32
CA GLU A 633 9.11 25.88 -0.10
C GLU A 633 9.54 24.41 -0.29
N ALA A 634 9.94 24.01 -1.51
CA ALA A 634 10.46 22.66 -1.78
C ALA A 634 11.89 22.49 -1.26
N ALA A 635 12.11 21.44 -0.48
CA ALA A 635 13.41 21.08 0.11
C ALA A 635 13.90 19.69 -0.35
N LEU A 636 13.01 18.86 -0.88
CA LEU A 636 13.32 17.53 -1.40
C LEU A 636 12.75 17.38 -2.81
N LEU A 637 13.49 16.69 -3.67
CA LEU A 637 13.03 16.25 -4.99
C LEU A 637 13.17 14.73 -5.06
N GLU A 638 12.07 14.05 -5.34
CA GLU A 638 12.03 12.60 -5.51
C GLU A 638 11.86 12.27 -6.99
N LEU A 639 12.70 11.37 -7.50
CA LEU A 639 12.57 10.74 -8.80
C LEU A 639 11.99 9.34 -8.62
N GLN A 640 10.80 9.08 -9.16
CA GLN A 640 10.21 7.75 -9.25
C GLN A 640 10.31 7.22 -10.68
N VAL A 641 10.63 5.93 -10.81
CA VAL A 641 10.71 5.19 -12.07
C VAL A 641 9.86 3.92 -11.93
N GLN A 642 8.79 3.84 -12.70
CA GLN A 642 7.82 2.73 -12.70
C GLN A 642 7.84 2.02 -14.06
N ALA A 643 7.82 0.69 -14.08
CA ALA A 643 7.51 -0.11 -15.26
C ALA A 643 6.13 -0.76 -15.11
N THR A 644 5.35 -0.72 -16.18
CA THR A 644 3.97 -1.20 -16.22
C THR A 644 3.85 -2.28 -17.28
N LYS A 645 3.73 -3.53 -16.84
CA LYS A 645 3.60 -4.69 -17.71
C LYS A 645 2.18 -4.79 -18.28
N LYS A 646 2.04 -5.06 -19.58
CA LYS A 646 0.77 -5.19 -20.29
C LYS A 646 0.44 -6.62 -20.70
N ALA A 647 1.46 -7.42 -21.05
CA ALA A 647 1.32 -8.81 -21.47
C ALA A 647 2.58 -9.61 -21.07
N GLY A 648 2.70 -10.88 -21.49
CA GLY A 648 3.89 -11.68 -21.22
C GLY A 648 4.15 -11.95 -19.73
N SER A 649 5.41 -12.25 -19.39
CA SER A 649 5.84 -12.54 -18.01
C SER A 649 7.05 -11.72 -17.56
N THR A 650 8.00 -11.42 -18.45
CA THR A 650 8.97 -10.33 -18.28
C THR A 650 8.27 -8.97 -18.24
N SER A 651 8.98 -7.89 -17.90
CA SER A 651 8.56 -6.56 -18.31
C SER A 651 9.71 -5.93 -19.07
N ASP A 652 9.48 -5.67 -20.34
CA ASP A 652 10.51 -5.30 -21.30
C ASP A 652 10.60 -3.77 -21.37
N VAL A 653 10.75 -3.17 -20.19
CA VAL A 653 10.96 -1.72 -19.99
C VAL A 653 12.35 -1.52 -19.44
N HIS A 654 13.12 -0.69 -20.14
CA HIS A 654 14.52 -0.41 -19.85
C HIS A 654 14.74 1.10 -19.75
N PHE A 655 15.61 1.52 -18.83
CA PHE A 655 16.00 2.92 -18.61
C PHE A 655 17.50 3.05 -18.47
N ASP A 656 18.06 4.17 -18.91
CA ASP A 656 19.50 4.44 -18.88
C ASP A 656 19.77 5.95 -18.87
N ASP A 657 21.02 6.36 -18.66
CA ASP A 657 21.52 7.74 -18.79
C ASP A 657 20.63 8.82 -18.10
N PHE A 658 20.18 8.61 -16.85
CA PHE A 658 19.46 9.68 -16.15
C PHE A 658 20.41 10.87 -15.86
N GLU A 659 20.04 12.06 -16.31
CA GLU A 659 20.74 13.33 -16.10
C GLU A 659 19.75 14.33 -15.47
N LEU A 660 20.01 14.75 -14.22
CA LEU A 660 19.21 15.79 -13.55
C LEU A 660 19.99 17.10 -13.47
N THR A 661 19.34 18.19 -13.85
CA THR A 661 19.85 19.56 -13.70
C THR A 661 18.86 20.42 -12.91
N LEU A 662 19.40 21.35 -12.11
CA LEU A 662 18.62 22.33 -11.33
C LEU A 662 19.08 23.74 -11.72
N GLY A 663 18.17 24.65 -12.02
CA GLY A 663 18.56 26.04 -12.30
C GLY A 663 17.42 27.01 -12.64
N GLU A 664 17.75 28.30 -12.70
CA GLU A 664 16.89 29.34 -13.27
C GLU A 664 16.93 29.24 -14.82
N GLN A 665 16.25 28.24 -15.37
CA GLN A 665 15.98 28.18 -16.81
C GLN A 665 14.63 28.83 -17.14
N ASP A 666 14.66 29.86 -18.00
CA ASP A 666 13.57 30.05 -18.95
C ASP A 666 13.46 28.76 -19.78
N VAL A 667 12.26 28.18 -19.82
CA VAL A 667 12.05 26.78 -20.26
C VAL A 667 12.59 26.56 -21.67
N PRO A 668 13.63 25.72 -21.87
CA PRO A 668 14.11 25.39 -23.19
C PRO A 668 13.12 24.40 -23.82
N VAL A 669 12.32 24.91 -24.75
CA VAL A 669 11.64 24.05 -25.73
C VAL A 669 12.74 23.27 -26.48
N PRO A 670 12.59 21.96 -26.76
CA PRO A 670 13.62 21.21 -27.49
C PRO A 670 13.98 21.92 -28.80
N PRO A 671 15.26 21.93 -29.22
CA PRO A 671 15.82 22.98 -30.07
C PRO A 671 15.23 23.11 -31.49
N ASP A 672 14.43 22.14 -31.93
CA ASP A 672 13.76 22.12 -33.24
C ASP A 672 12.21 22.16 -33.15
N ASN A 673 11.62 22.44 -31.97
CA ASN A 673 10.16 22.60 -31.82
C ASN A 673 9.83 24.05 -31.44
N LEU A 674 9.03 24.71 -32.28
CA LEU A 674 8.52 26.06 -32.07
C LEU A 674 7.13 25.98 -31.45
N PRO A 675 6.82 26.74 -30.37
CA PRO A 675 5.54 26.60 -29.70
C PRO A 675 4.36 26.97 -30.62
N PRO A 676 3.20 26.30 -30.48
CA PRO A 676 2.07 26.49 -31.36
C PRO A 676 1.47 27.89 -31.25
N VAL A 677 0.61 28.28 -32.19
CA VAL A 677 -0.05 29.59 -32.21
C VAL A 677 -1.56 29.39 -32.08
N ALA A 678 -2.09 29.61 -30.87
CA ALA A 678 -3.54 29.65 -30.64
C ALA A 678 -4.17 30.85 -31.37
N LYS A 679 -5.24 30.61 -32.14
CA LYS A 679 -6.13 31.67 -32.65
C LYS A 679 -7.58 31.36 -32.30
N ALA A 680 -8.11 32.09 -31.33
CA ALA A 680 -9.45 31.92 -30.77
C ALA A 680 -10.44 32.91 -31.40
N SER A 681 -11.55 32.39 -31.91
CA SER A 681 -12.64 33.20 -32.48
C SER A 681 -14.01 32.77 -31.96
N ALA A 682 -14.96 33.70 -31.93
CA ALA A 682 -16.35 33.46 -31.57
C ALA A 682 -17.27 33.97 -32.69
N SER A 683 -18.27 33.18 -33.08
CA SER A 683 -19.22 33.53 -34.14
C SER A 683 -20.67 33.18 -33.75
N PRO A 684 -21.57 34.18 -33.64
CA PRO A 684 -21.29 35.62 -33.73
C PRO A 684 -20.58 36.17 -32.47
N ALA A 685 -19.75 37.21 -32.62
CA ALA A 685 -19.07 37.87 -31.51
C ALA A 685 -19.97 38.85 -30.72
N GLU A 686 -21.04 39.35 -31.34
CA GLU A 686 -22.14 40.04 -30.65
C GLU A 686 -23.48 39.36 -30.96
N LEU A 687 -24.42 39.38 -30.02
CA LEU A 687 -25.79 38.88 -30.22
C LEU A 687 -26.81 39.66 -29.38
N THR A 688 -28.03 39.82 -29.90
CA THR A 688 -29.16 40.47 -29.19
C THR A 688 -30.12 39.40 -28.67
N GLY A 689 -30.28 39.31 -27.35
CA GLY A 689 -31.09 38.28 -26.70
C GLY A 689 -30.45 36.88 -26.69
N ALA A 690 -31.25 35.86 -26.43
CA ALA A 690 -30.82 34.46 -26.38
C ALA A 690 -30.33 33.94 -27.75
N GLY A 691 -29.28 33.11 -27.75
CA GLY A 691 -28.73 32.52 -28.97
C GLY A 691 -27.61 31.50 -28.71
N THR A 692 -27.10 30.87 -29.77
CA THR A 692 -25.95 29.96 -29.70
C THR A 692 -24.76 30.59 -30.42
N VAL A 693 -23.59 30.54 -29.79
CA VAL A 693 -22.32 31.01 -30.35
C VAL A 693 -21.38 29.82 -30.54
N ILE A 694 -20.70 29.78 -31.68
CA ILE A 694 -19.65 28.80 -31.99
C ILE A 694 -18.31 29.43 -31.65
N LEU A 695 -17.54 28.75 -30.80
CA LEU A 695 -16.13 29.05 -30.55
C LEU A 695 -15.29 28.21 -31.52
N SER A 696 -14.33 28.84 -32.22
CA SER A 696 -13.53 28.17 -33.25
C SER A 696 -12.04 28.48 -33.10
N GLY A 697 -11.25 27.42 -33.02
CA GLY A 697 -9.80 27.44 -33.00
C GLY A 697 -9.17 27.27 -34.39
N ALA A 698 -9.97 27.30 -35.46
CA ALA A 698 -9.55 26.92 -36.83
C ALA A 698 -8.46 27.80 -37.48
N GLY A 699 -8.09 28.93 -36.87
CA GLY A 699 -6.92 29.71 -37.29
C GLY A 699 -5.63 29.30 -36.58
N SER A 700 -5.70 28.40 -35.60
CA SER A 700 -4.55 27.91 -34.83
C SER A 700 -3.72 26.99 -35.70
N TYR A 701 -2.41 27.07 -35.55
CA TYR A 701 -1.46 26.25 -36.28
C TYR A 701 -0.22 26.02 -35.45
N ASP A 702 0.46 24.93 -35.74
CA ASP A 702 1.81 24.68 -35.27
C ASP A 702 2.82 25.10 -36.35
N PRO A 703 3.95 25.77 -36.02
CA PRO A 703 4.94 26.17 -37.03
C PRO A 703 5.63 24.99 -37.71
N ASP A 704 5.90 23.91 -36.97
CA ASP A 704 6.54 22.69 -37.45
C ASP A 704 5.52 21.68 -38.02
N LYS A 705 4.23 21.98 -37.80
CA LYS A 705 3.00 21.33 -38.30
C LYS A 705 2.57 20.11 -37.47
N ASP A 706 2.93 20.11 -36.20
CA ASP A 706 2.49 19.13 -35.22
C ASP A 706 0.96 19.09 -35.03
N ALA A 707 0.49 17.97 -34.47
CA ALA A 707 -0.93 17.73 -34.26
C ALA A 707 -1.44 18.44 -32.99
N LEU A 708 -2.25 19.48 -33.17
CA LEU A 708 -2.80 20.24 -32.04
C LEU A 708 -3.95 19.53 -31.32
N SER A 709 -3.86 19.49 -30.00
CA SER A 709 -5.00 19.29 -29.09
C SER A 709 -5.59 20.64 -28.67
N TYR A 710 -6.89 20.67 -28.34
CA TYR A 710 -7.66 21.90 -28.08
C TYR A 710 -8.40 21.81 -26.75
N GLN A 711 -8.32 22.86 -25.92
CA GLN A 711 -9.13 22.96 -24.71
C GLN A 711 -9.71 24.37 -24.55
N TRP A 712 -11.03 24.47 -24.55
CA TRP A 712 -11.79 25.68 -24.26
C TRP A 712 -12.14 25.78 -22.77
N GLN A 713 -12.03 26.98 -22.22
CA GLN A 713 -12.42 27.30 -20.85
C GLN A 713 -13.09 28.68 -20.80
N GLN A 714 -14.18 28.82 -20.04
CA GLN A 714 -14.71 30.15 -19.73
C GLN A 714 -13.85 30.82 -18.66
N THR A 715 -13.41 32.05 -18.90
CA THR A 715 -12.55 32.84 -17.99
C THR A 715 -13.25 34.07 -17.41
N ALA A 716 -14.34 34.56 -18.02
CA ALA A 716 -15.15 35.64 -17.47
C ALA A 716 -16.62 35.60 -17.95
N GLY A 717 -17.47 36.36 -17.25
CA GLY A 717 -18.92 36.44 -17.48
C GLY A 717 -19.71 35.46 -16.62
N PRO A 718 -21.06 35.48 -16.67
CA PRO A 718 -21.91 34.49 -16.01
C PRO A 718 -21.60 33.07 -16.50
N VAL A 719 -21.58 32.09 -15.60
CA VAL A 719 -21.21 30.70 -15.93
C VAL A 719 -22.18 30.09 -16.94
N VAL A 720 -21.65 29.53 -18.04
CA VAL A 720 -22.43 28.90 -19.12
C VAL A 720 -21.81 27.58 -19.58
N THR A 721 -22.65 26.61 -19.97
CA THR A 721 -22.21 25.26 -20.34
C THR A 721 -21.60 25.24 -21.74
N LEU A 722 -20.29 24.96 -21.82
CA LEU A 722 -19.60 24.63 -23.06
C LEU A 722 -19.94 23.21 -23.50
N LYS A 723 -20.40 23.05 -24.75
CA LYS A 723 -20.49 21.76 -25.44
C LYS A 723 -19.23 21.55 -26.28
N ASN A 724 -18.69 20.34 -26.18
CA ASN A 724 -17.43 19.91 -26.82
C ASN A 724 -16.23 20.85 -26.53
N PRO A 725 -15.89 21.11 -25.26
CA PRO A 725 -14.79 22.02 -24.93
C PRO A 725 -13.41 21.47 -25.33
N GLY A 726 -13.26 20.16 -25.53
CA GLY A 726 -12.00 19.50 -25.92
C GLY A 726 -11.75 19.40 -27.45
N THR A 727 -12.44 20.19 -28.27
CA THR A 727 -12.36 20.09 -29.75
C THR A 727 -12.12 21.43 -30.43
N LEU A 728 -11.63 21.35 -31.69
CA LEU A 728 -11.34 22.48 -32.59
C LEU A 728 -12.45 23.55 -32.59
N THR A 729 -13.70 23.09 -32.61
CA THR A 729 -14.89 23.92 -32.40
C THR A 729 -15.61 23.48 -31.12
N ALA A 730 -16.04 24.46 -30.33
CA ALA A 730 -16.95 24.28 -29.19
C ALA A 730 -18.20 25.13 -29.43
N SER A 731 -19.29 24.87 -28.69
CA SER A 731 -20.50 25.69 -28.78
C SER A 731 -21.08 26.02 -27.40
N VAL A 732 -21.66 27.21 -27.29
CA VAL A 732 -22.28 27.70 -26.06
C VAL A 732 -23.64 28.32 -26.38
N SER A 733 -24.66 27.97 -25.60
CA SER A 733 -26.00 28.57 -25.71
C SER A 733 -26.18 29.57 -24.57
N LEU A 734 -26.44 30.82 -24.92
CA LEU A 734 -26.57 31.96 -24.02
C LEU A 734 -28.06 32.31 -23.84
N PRO A 735 -28.58 32.41 -22.60
CA PRO A 735 -29.98 32.77 -22.33
C PRO A 735 -30.23 34.27 -22.52
N ASP A 736 -31.49 34.71 -22.52
CA ASP A 736 -31.83 36.14 -22.57
C ASP A 736 -31.29 36.89 -21.33
N VAL A 737 -30.57 37.99 -21.55
CA VAL A 737 -29.95 38.80 -20.48
C VAL A 737 -30.72 40.09 -20.21
N LYS A 738 -30.82 40.48 -18.93
CA LYS A 738 -31.48 41.72 -18.48
C LYS A 738 -30.59 42.97 -18.60
N ASN A 739 -29.28 42.80 -18.71
CA ASN A 739 -28.28 43.85 -18.90
C ASN A 739 -27.28 43.40 -19.98
N GLN A 740 -26.60 44.35 -20.63
CA GLN A 740 -25.52 44.01 -21.56
C GLN A 740 -24.42 43.23 -20.82
N THR A 741 -24.09 42.05 -21.32
CA THR A 741 -23.25 41.06 -20.63
C THR A 741 -22.10 40.66 -21.52
N SER A 742 -20.88 40.59 -20.97
CA SER A 742 -19.70 40.11 -21.69
C SER A 742 -19.22 38.78 -21.11
N TYR A 743 -18.87 37.86 -22.00
CA TYR A 743 -18.30 36.56 -21.70
C TYR A 743 -16.90 36.47 -22.31
N ARG A 744 -15.95 35.83 -21.63
CA ARG A 744 -14.62 35.51 -22.20
C ARG A 744 -14.34 34.04 -22.12
N PHE A 745 -13.74 33.53 -23.21
CA PHE A 745 -13.36 32.15 -23.37
C PHE A 745 -11.92 32.07 -23.84
N LYS A 746 -11.10 31.34 -23.08
CA LYS A 746 -9.72 31.01 -23.43
C LYS A 746 -9.73 29.71 -24.24
N LEU A 747 -9.07 29.71 -25.39
CA LEU A 747 -8.55 28.50 -26.01
C LEU A 747 -7.11 28.30 -25.53
N THR A 748 -6.80 27.11 -25.06
CA THR A 748 -5.44 26.57 -25.00
C THR A 748 -5.27 25.57 -26.14
N VAL A 749 -4.15 25.64 -26.87
CA VAL A 749 -3.70 24.56 -27.75
C VAL A 749 -2.40 23.97 -27.21
N THR A 750 -2.22 22.66 -27.38
CA THR A 750 -0.97 21.94 -27.07
C THR A 750 -0.54 21.16 -28.31
N ASP A 751 0.74 21.23 -28.67
CA ASP A 751 1.35 20.41 -29.73
C ASP A 751 1.57 18.95 -29.26
N THR A 752 2.24 18.13 -30.07
CA THR A 752 2.55 16.73 -29.73
C THR A 752 3.80 16.56 -28.86
N HIS A 753 4.54 17.65 -28.56
CA HIS A 753 5.72 17.67 -27.69
C HIS A 753 5.45 18.32 -26.31
N GLY A 754 4.24 18.85 -26.10
CA GLY A 754 3.76 19.43 -24.85
C GLY A 754 3.88 20.94 -24.74
N ALA A 755 4.35 21.66 -25.77
CA ALA A 755 4.40 23.12 -25.72
C ALA A 755 2.98 23.70 -25.91
N GLN A 756 2.69 24.77 -25.18
CA GLN A 756 1.35 25.34 -25.08
C GLN A 756 1.28 26.80 -25.51
N SER A 757 0.13 27.14 -26.08
CA SER A 757 -0.21 28.49 -26.50
C SER A 757 -1.66 28.78 -26.16
N SER A 758 -2.02 30.04 -26.01
CA SER A 758 -3.37 30.41 -25.61
C SER A 758 -3.80 31.78 -26.11
N GLN A 759 -5.09 31.91 -26.43
CA GLN A 759 -5.71 33.18 -26.76
C GLN A 759 -7.12 33.25 -26.16
N GLU A 760 -7.51 34.42 -25.64
CA GLU A 760 -8.89 34.70 -25.26
C GLU A 760 -9.69 35.25 -26.45
N THR A 761 -10.95 34.86 -26.54
CA THR A 761 -11.96 35.50 -27.38
C THR A 761 -13.13 35.99 -26.51
N SER A 762 -13.81 37.03 -26.95
CA SER A 762 -14.87 37.70 -26.18
C SER A 762 -16.19 37.69 -26.94
N ILE A 763 -17.30 37.54 -26.21
CA ILE A 763 -18.66 37.68 -26.73
C ILE A 763 -19.34 38.82 -25.98
N LEU A 764 -20.08 39.69 -26.70
CA LEU A 764 -20.92 40.73 -26.12
C LEU A 764 -22.41 40.46 -26.39
N GLN A 765 -23.14 40.12 -25.36
CA GLN A 765 -24.58 39.87 -25.44
C GLN A 765 -25.37 41.13 -25.03
N ARG A 766 -26.27 41.58 -25.90
CA ARG A 766 -27.13 42.76 -25.70
C ARG A 766 -28.54 42.33 -25.29
N VAL A 767 -29.23 43.21 -24.57
CA VAL A 767 -30.60 42.97 -24.07
C VAL A 767 -31.58 42.94 -25.24
N LYS A 768 -32.43 41.92 -25.30
CA LYS A 768 -33.52 41.82 -26.29
C LYS A 768 -34.54 42.96 -26.08
N PRO A 769 -34.82 43.80 -27.08
CA PRO A 769 -35.84 44.85 -26.95
C PRO A 769 -37.23 44.28 -26.64
N THR A 770 -37.89 44.82 -25.62
CA THR A 770 -39.22 44.37 -25.15
C THR A 770 -40.40 45.09 -25.81
N GLY A 771 -40.13 46.10 -26.66
CA GLY A 771 -41.11 46.76 -27.52
C GLY A 771 -40.99 46.28 -28.96
N GLY A 772 -42.12 46.15 -29.67
CA GLY A 772 -42.23 45.48 -30.98
C GLY A 772 -41.63 46.22 -32.18
N ALA A 773 -40.65 47.10 -31.98
CA ALA A 773 -39.96 47.82 -33.05
C ALA A 773 -38.85 46.96 -33.67
N PRO A 774 -38.75 46.86 -35.01
CA PRO A 774 -37.70 46.10 -35.68
C PRO A 774 -36.31 46.69 -35.38
N GLU A 775 -35.29 45.83 -35.33
CA GLU A 775 -33.91 46.26 -35.05
C GLU A 775 -33.40 47.24 -36.11
N TRP A 776 -32.66 48.25 -35.69
CA TRP A 776 -32.08 49.24 -36.59
C TRP A 776 -31.01 48.62 -37.48
N SER A 777 -31.04 48.94 -38.78
CA SER A 777 -30.05 48.52 -39.76
C SER A 777 -29.41 49.72 -40.44
N SER A 778 -28.08 49.75 -40.47
CA SER A 778 -27.29 50.76 -41.19
C SER A 778 -27.55 50.75 -42.70
N THR A 779 -27.90 49.59 -43.28
CA THR A 779 -28.14 49.46 -44.72
C THR A 779 -29.56 49.85 -45.12
N LYS A 780 -30.53 49.90 -44.18
CA LYS A 780 -31.90 50.33 -44.49
C LYS A 780 -31.99 51.86 -44.60
N THR A 781 -32.63 52.33 -45.67
CA THR A 781 -33.16 53.70 -45.75
C THR A 781 -34.46 53.83 -44.97
N TYR A 782 -34.53 54.78 -44.04
CA TYR A 782 -35.73 55.19 -43.31
C TYR A 782 -36.19 56.50 -43.94
N ALA A 783 -37.21 56.41 -44.79
CA ALA A 783 -37.58 57.49 -45.71
C ALA A 783 -38.69 58.39 -45.15
N ALA A 784 -39.56 57.85 -44.30
CA ALA A 784 -40.58 58.63 -43.59
C ALA A 784 -40.00 59.16 -42.26
N ALA A 785 -40.55 60.26 -41.75
CA ALA A 785 -40.33 60.65 -40.35
C ALA A 785 -41.12 59.73 -39.42
N CYS A 786 -40.64 59.59 -38.18
CA CYS A 786 -41.25 58.80 -37.12
C CYS A 786 -41.32 57.27 -37.40
N GLU A 787 -40.45 56.74 -38.27
CA GLU A 787 -40.21 55.30 -38.34
C GLU A 787 -39.55 54.83 -37.03
N LYS A 788 -40.18 53.86 -36.37
CA LYS A 788 -39.71 53.32 -35.10
C LYS A 788 -38.75 52.15 -35.31
N VAL A 789 -37.61 52.18 -34.61
CA VAL A 789 -36.61 51.09 -34.58
C VAL A 789 -36.21 50.76 -33.15
N SER A 790 -35.67 49.57 -32.92
CA SER A 790 -34.95 49.22 -31.70
C SER A 790 -33.43 49.22 -31.93
N TRP A 791 -32.67 49.83 -31.02
CA TRP A 791 -31.20 49.89 -31.07
C TRP A 791 -30.61 49.99 -29.67
N GLN A 792 -29.63 49.15 -29.36
CA GLN A 792 -28.96 49.05 -28.05
C GLN A 792 -29.96 48.96 -26.87
N GLY A 793 -31.01 48.14 -27.03
CA GLY A 793 -32.03 47.90 -26.00
C GLY A 793 -33.05 49.04 -25.80
N LYS A 794 -33.05 50.10 -26.63
CA LYS A 794 -34.01 51.21 -26.58
C LYS A 794 -34.79 51.32 -27.90
N GLU A 795 -36.02 51.83 -27.84
CA GLU A 795 -36.75 52.25 -29.04
C GLU A 795 -36.39 53.70 -29.41
N TRP A 796 -36.28 53.97 -30.72
CA TRP A 796 -35.93 55.27 -31.29
C TRP A 796 -36.86 55.63 -32.46
N LEU A 797 -37.04 56.93 -32.69
CA LEU A 797 -37.79 57.52 -33.81
C LEU A 797 -36.89 58.49 -34.58
N ASN A 798 -36.93 58.46 -35.91
CA ASN A 798 -36.24 59.45 -36.74
C ASN A 798 -37.10 60.72 -36.96
N GLY A 799 -36.47 61.88 -37.10
CA GLY A 799 -37.18 63.15 -37.42
C GLY A 799 -37.37 63.41 -38.91
N TRP A 800 -36.54 62.78 -39.75
CA TRP A 800 -36.48 62.97 -41.20
C TRP A 800 -35.74 61.78 -41.86
N TRP A 801 -35.66 61.80 -43.19
CA TRP A 801 -34.97 60.79 -44.01
C TRP A 801 -33.56 60.47 -43.48
N ILE A 802 -33.21 59.19 -43.34
CA ILE A 802 -31.87 58.76 -42.91
C ILE A 802 -31.50 57.35 -43.40
N GLN A 803 -30.21 57.11 -43.58
CA GLN A 803 -29.58 55.81 -43.80
C GLN A 803 -28.17 55.84 -43.18
N GLY A 804 -27.61 54.69 -42.79
CA GLY A 804 -26.24 54.58 -42.27
C GLY A 804 -26.04 55.05 -40.81
N THR A 805 -26.60 56.20 -40.43
CA THR A 805 -26.34 56.81 -39.11
C THR A 805 -27.10 56.13 -37.97
N ALA A 806 -26.37 55.69 -36.94
CA ALA A 806 -26.88 54.88 -35.84
C ALA A 806 -27.64 55.72 -34.78
N PRO A 807 -28.74 55.20 -34.20
CA PRO A 807 -29.47 55.91 -33.16
C PRO A 807 -28.61 56.28 -31.95
N GLY A 808 -28.64 57.56 -31.58
CA GLY A 808 -27.87 58.13 -30.47
C GLY A 808 -26.46 58.65 -30.80
N SER A 809 -25.96 58.47 -32.04
CA SER A 809 -24.62 58.94 -32.43
C SER A 809 -24.53 60.48 -32.59
N ASP A 810 -25.54 61.11 -33.18
CA ASP A 810 -25.59 62.55 -33.50
C ASP A 810 -25.87 63.49 -32.30
N GLY A 811 -25.79 63.00 -31.06
CA GLY A 811 -26.10 63.76 -29.86
C GLY A 811 -27.59 64.13 -29.68
N LEU A 812 -27.86 65.00 -28.71
CA LEU A 812 -29.23 65.26 -28.20
C LEU A 812 -30.23 65.78 -29.23
N TRP A 813 -29.78 66.50 -30.27
CA TRP A 813 -30.64 67.10 -31.28
C TRP A 813 -30.65 66.33 -32.62
N GLY A 814 -29.94 65.21 -32.67
CA GLY A 814 -29.77 64.36 -33.85
C GLY A 814 -31.06 63.84 -34.49
N VAL A 815 -30.88 63.16 -35.64
CA VAL A 815 -32.00 62.62 -36.41
C VAL A 815 -32.79 61.57 -35.64
N TRP A 816 -32.13 60.73 -34.83
CA TRP A 816 -32.78 59.75 -33.97
C TRP A 816 -32.96 60.28 -32.55
N ARG A 817 -34.18 60.19 -32.00
CA ARG A 817 -34.48 60.49 -30.59
C ARG A 817 -35.15 59.28 -29.93
N PRO A 818 -34.84 58.95 -28.67
CA PRO A 818 -35.42 57.78 -28.00
C PRO A 818 -36.90 58.04 -27.71
N VAL A 819 -37.73 57.00 -27.81
CA VAL A 819 -39.18 57.11 -27.58
C VAL A 819 -39.45 57.69 -26.19
N GLY A 820 -40.27 58.74 -26.12
CA GLY A 820 -40.57 59.47 -24.88
C GLY A 820 -39.57 60.56 -24.47
N ALA A 821 -38.58 60.91 -25.31
CA ALA A 821 -37.69 62.04 -25.05
C ALA A 821 -38.46 63.37 -24.91
N SER A 822 -38.12 64.18 -23.89
CA SER A 822 -38.73 65.50 -23.68
C SER A 822 -38.52 66.46 -24.85
N ASN A 823 -37.44 66.28 -25.62
CA ASN A 823 -37.14 67.02 -26.83
C ASN A 823 -37.47 66.24 -28.13
N MET A 824 -38.45 65.32 -28.11
CA MET A 824 -38.89 64.59 -29.31
C MET A 824 -39.18 65.54 -30.49
N HIS A 825 -38.99 65.06 -31.72
CA HIS A 825 -39.31 65.82 -32.94
C HIS A 825 -40.80 66.16 -32.97
N ASP A 826 -41.17 67.39 -33.34
CA ASP A 826 -42.57 67.86 -33.24
C ASP A 826 -43.56 67.12 -34.15
N LYS A 827 -43.07 66.39 -35.16
CA LYS A 827 -43.88 65.49 -36.00
C LYS A 827 -44.12 64.10 -35.36
N CYS A 828 -43.41 63.79 -34.29
CA CYS A 828 -43.39 62.48 -33.60
C CYS A 828 -43.77 62.59 -32.12
N LYS A 829 -44.42 63.70 -31.74
CA LYS A 829 -45.11 63.91 -30.47
C LYS A 829 -46.58 63.55 -30.63
#